data_AF-A0A935Q2B1-F1
#
_entry.id   AF-A0A935Q2B1-F1
#
_cell.length_a   1.000
_cell.length_b   1.000
_cell.length_c   1.000
_cell.angle_alpha   90.00
_cell.angle_beta   90.00
_cell.angle_gamma   90.00
#
_symmetry.space_group_name_H-M   'P 1'
#
loop_
_entity.id
_entity.type
_entity.pdbx_description
1 polymer ?
#
loop_
_entity_poly.entity_id
_entity_poly.type
_entity_poly.pdbx_seq_one_letter_code
_entity_poly.pdbx_strand_id
1 'polypeptide(L)'
;MSWLQPTAFEQDLVADLRRRSPEVAPLAALLSLATRVEPLLLRNARLHFLPGSATEIESQLWFSPLVGARSSSEVIFHAGAARLLADELHGDDALFGQVIEFTRRHTRHWLPEERLEQDLRLDALRDNQAAVRQGLQDLLKRLHDENDEEQRIRLARWSRRCLATVSDPHNPAAEAQLLSQFATCSLGASSVLAPGSAPQPLPEWLAGKLPAPFRPARLAVELRYDAAQQRQVLHLIAPNQDGPAIDLPTSLPANLHVQGDGGGGAWHIVSLDSRVELPAATRRVLLTTIDGRPYELRTELPDSPPSEDARVLPPLTLSHLAEDQAEAREIAEWLRKQGLGVILRQEGTSEVEPAPAAAAGEPARLLRVWTHAAQRRAARSGSDGLAAGTREALLRIDPAVEPPAAGYGAGKLLDLPDWRNAGQTTQAAGFVAQLHDWLVDEAPASGEEAPVAPSEVERLLAELDDPQTPPPRRLEIGDRLNEIGDPRPGVGVRELVVEEPLPASEETIGEAVKSLPESDRLLAELDQPATIPPRRLAIGDGLAEIGDPRQGVGLDSRGLPEIDWVGIPGGEFIYQDGERRSLASFRMARYPVTNAQFQAFVDAGGYGNAKRGPWQKVRAVGQTDEWWQDLKRPEPQPSRWPQANRPRTNIDWYEAVAYCRWLSAQLGHEVRLPTEEEWERAARGVEGREYPWGKAYESGRANIDETFGNTGQWYLEQPTAVGVYPHGASSEGVLDLSGNVWEWCLNKYDRPDQIQADTSGDTRVLRGGSWRDDADGARGSLRYRYYPVARPNRTGFRLVSSAPIA
;
A
#
# COMPACT_ATOMS: atom_id res chain seq x y z
N MET A 1 10.20 -11.31 -30.24
CA MET A 1 8.99 -10.44 -30.09
C MET A 1 8.25 -10.84 -28.82
N SER A 2 8.13 -9.94 -27.84
CA SER A 2 7.42 -10.26 -26.58
C SER A 2 5.93 -9.95 -26.68
N TRP A 3 5.15 -10.95 -27.09
CA TRP A 3 3.72 -11.01 -26.79
C TRP A 3 3.50 -12.28 -25.97
N LEU A 4 2.57 -12.23 -25.02
CA LEU A 4 2.19 -13.40 -24.23
C LEU A 4 1.76 -14.53 -25.18
N GLN A 5 2.28 -15.74 -24.95
CA GLN A 5 1.95 -16.90 -25.78
C GLN A 5 0.45 -17.18 -25.70
N PRO A 6 -0.27 -17.26 -26.83
CA PRO A 6 -1.72 -17.44 -26.83
C PRO A 6 -2.14 -18.70 -26.05
N THR A 7 -2.98 -18.52 -25.05
CA THR A 7 -3.46 -19.62 -24.21
C THR A 7 -4.32 -20.60 -25.03
N ALA A 8 -4.48 -21.83 -24.56
CA ALA A 8 -5.36 -22.82 -25.22
C ALA A 8 -6.81 -22.28 -25.34
N PHE A 9 -7.30 -21.58 -24.32
CA PHE A 9 -8.58 -20.88 -24.35
C PHE A 9 -8.66 -19.87 -25.50
N GLU A 10 -7.65 -19.03 -25.70
CA GLU A 10 -7.63 -18.04 -26.79
C GLU A 10 -7.50 -18.68 -28.18
N GLN A 11 -6.79 -19.80 -28.29
CA GLN A 11 -6.76 -20.61 -29.51
C GLN A 11 -8.16 -21.17 -29.83
N ASP A 12 -8.87 -21.70 -28.84
CA ASP A 12 -10.24 -22.20 -28.99
C ASP A 12 -11.26 -21.09 -29.30
N LEU A 13 -11.14 -19.90 -28.70
CA LEU A 13 -11.97 -18.73 -29.02
C LEU A 13 -11.87 -18.37 -30.51
N VAL A 14 -10.63 -18.30 -31.02
CA VAL A 14 -10.35 -17.93 -32.42
C VAL A 14 -10.81 -19.05 -33.37
N ALA A 15 -10.64 -20.32 -33.00
CA ALA A 15 -11.14 -21.47 -33.77
C ALA A 15 -12.69 -21.52 -33.81
N ASP A 16 -13.36 -21.23 -32.69
CA ASP A 16 -14.82 -21.24 -32.60
C ASP A 16 -15.45 -20.08 -33.38
N LEU A 17 -14.84 -18.89 -33.35
CA LEU A 17 -15.24 -17.75 -34.19
C LEU A 17 -15.25 -18.13 -35.68
N ARG A 18 -14.15 -18.71 -36.18
CA ARG A 18 -14.02 -19.14 -37.58
C ARG A 18 -15.05 -20.21 -37.96
N ARG A 19 -15.45 -21.04 -37.01
CA ARG A 19 -16.46 -22.10 -37.18
C ARG A 19 -17.89 -21.59 -37.16
N ARG A 20 -18.22 -20.58 -36.35
CA ARG A 20 -19.61 -20.10 -36.14
C ARG A 20 -19.96 -18.83 -36.91
N SER A 21 -18.97 -17.97 -37.15
CA SER A 21 -19.11 -16.66 -37.77
C SER A 21 -17.91 -16.37 -38.70
N PRO A 22 -17.71 -17.18 -39.76
CA PRO A 22 -16.60 -17.01 -40.70
C PRO A 22 -16.55 -15.63 -41.37
N GLU A 23 -17.70 -14.95 -41.52
CA GLU A 23 -17.82 -13.58 -42.00
C GLU A 23 -17.32 -12.50 -41.01
N VAL A 24 -17.22 -12.84 -39.72
CA VAL A 24 -16.71 -11.95 -38.66
C VAL A 24 -15.19 -12.05 -38.52
N ALA A 25 -14.62 -13.24 -38.75
CA ALA A 25 -13.19 -13.50 -38.55
C ALA A 25 -12.24 -12.55 -39.33
N PRO A 26 -12.50 -12.16 -40.60
CA PRO A 26 -11.71 -11.15 -41.29
C PRO A 26 -11.75 -9.78 -40.60
N LEU A 27 -12.90 -9.35 -40.10
CA LEU A 27 -13.03 -8.06 -39.40
C LEU A 27 -12.30 -8.09 -38.05
N ALA A 28 -12.34 -9.22 -37.35
CA ALA A 28 -11.54 -9.44 -36.16
C ALA A 28 -10.03 -9.38 -36.45
N ALA A 29 -9.56 -9.97 -37.55
CA ALA A 29 -8.17 -9.91 -37.97
C ALA A 29 -7.69 -8.49 -38.29
N LEU A 30 -8.47 -7.72 -39.06
CA LEU A 30 -8.19 -6.32 -39.38
C LEU A 30 -8.09 -5.42 -38.13
N LEU A 31 -8.84 -5.75 -37.08
CA LEU A 31 -8.88 -4.97 -35.83
C LEU A 31 -7.96 -5.50 -34.73
N SER A 32 -7.38 -6.69 -34.91
CA SER A 32 -6.45 -7.32 -33.95
C SER A 32 -5.17 -6.52 -33.67
N LEU A 33 -4.82 -5.61 -34.59
CA LEU A 33 -3.69 -4.70 -34.47
C LEU A 33 -3.97 -3.48 -33.57
N ALA A 34 -5.23 -3.26 -33.17
CA ALA A 34 -5.61 -2.15 -32.31
C ALA A 34 -5.58 -2.56 -30.83
N THR A 35 -5.10 -1.67 -29.94
CA THR A 35 -5.05 -1.92 -28.48
C THR A 35 -6.44 -1.90 -27.85
N ARG A 36 -7.35 -1.12 -28.44
CA ARG A 36 -8.79 -1.08 -28.21
C ARG A 36 -9.53 -0.80 -29.52
N VAL A 37 -10.81 -1.12 -29.59
CA VAL A 37 -11.65 -0.95 -30.77
C VAL A 37 -12.87 -0.09 -30.41
N GLU A 38 -12.89 1.13 -30.93
CA GLU A 38 -14.06 2.02 -30.90
C GLU A 38 -15.07 1.65 -31.99
N PRO A 39 -16.38 1.98 -31.83
CA PRO A 39 -17.40 1.79 -32.88
C PRO A 39 -17.02 2.46 -34.21
N LEU A 40 -16.36 3.62 -34.17
CA LEU A 40 -15.93 4.34 -35.36
C LEU A 40 -14.76 3.62 -36.07
N LEU A 41 -13.80 3.08 -35.32
CA LEU A 41 -12.69 2.30 -35.87
C LEU A 41 -13.21 0.99 -36.49
N LEU A 42 -14.08 0.27 -35.77
CA LEU A 42 -14.77 -0.94 -36.21
C LEU A 42 -15.52 -0.73 -37.55
N ARG A 43 -16.38 0.28 -37.59
CA ARG A 43 -17.18 0.61 -38.77
C ARG A 43 -16.32 1.03 -39.95
N ASN A 44 -15.31 1.87 -39.73
CA ASN A 44 -14.42 2.33 -40.79
C ASN A 44 -13.56 1.18 -41.35
N ALA A 45 -13.04 0.28 -40.49
CA ALA A 45 -12.27 -0.87 -40.93
C ALA A 45 -13.11 -1.79 -41.81
N ARG A 46 -14.35 -2.07 -41.42
CA ARG A 46 -15.29 -2.85 -42.23
C ARG A 46 -15.60 -2.18 -43.57
N LEU A 47 -15.92 -0.89 -43.57
CA LEU A 47 -16.25 -0.15 -44.79
C LEU A 47 -15.06 -0.03 -45.76
N HIS A 48 -13.81 -0.02 -45.26
CA HIS A 48 -12.61 0.12 -46.07
C HIS A 48 -12.12 -1.22 -46.65
N PHE A 49 -11.99 -2.25 -45.81
CA PHE A 49 -11.40 -3.54 -46.20
C PHE A 49 -12.40 -4.62 -46.57
N LEU A 50 -13.66 -4.53 -46.11
CA LEU A 50 -14.73 -5.49 -46.38
C LEU A 50 -15.95 -4.82 -47.05
N PRO A 51 -15.77 -4.08 -48.16
CA PRO A 51 -16.88 -3.40 -48.84
C PRO A 51 -17.93 -4.41 -49.33
N GLY A 52 -19.20 -4.16 -49.01
CA GLY A 52 -20.31 -5.06 -49.31
C GLY A 52 -20.61 -6.11 -48.23
N SER A 53 -19.81 -6.17 -47.14
CA SER A 53 -20.18 -6.94 -45.94
C SER A 53 -21.46 -6.39 -45.29
N ALA A 54 -22.18 -7.29 -44.62
CA ALA A 54 -23.39 -6.97 -43.86
C ALA A 54 -23.06 -6.05 -42.66
N THR A 55 -23.99 -5.17 -42.25
CA THR A 55 -23.81 -4.29 -41.08
C THR A 55 -23.74 -5.07 -39.77
N GLU A 56 -24.35 -6.24 -39.75
CA GLU A 56 -24.58 -7.05 -38.56
C GLU A 56 -23.27 -7.63 -38.02
N ILE A 57 -22.22 -7.77 -38.85
CA ILE A 57 -20.92 -8.28 -38.39
C ILE A 57 -20.20 -7.30 -37.45
N GLU A 58 -20.53 -6.00 -37.49
CA GLU A 58 -20.04 -5.03 -36.48
C GLU A 58 -20.56 -5.43 -35.10
N SER A 59 -21.86 -5.69 -34.99
CA SER A 59 -22.52 -6.11 -33.75
C SER A 59 -22.07 -7.51 -33.32
N GLN A 60 -21.99 -8.47 -34.24
CA GLN A 60 -21.50 -9.82 -33.92
C GLN A 60 -20.07 -9.81 -33.38
N LEU A 61 -19.17 -8.98 -33.93
CA LEU A 61 -17.82 -8.82 -33.40
C LEU A 61 -17.82 -8.15 -32.03
N TRP A 62 -18.59 -7.06 -31.87
CA TRP A 62 -18.72 -6.31 -30.62
C TRP A 62 -19.19 -7.18 -29.45
N PHE A 63 -20.10 -8.13 -29.72
CA PHE A 63 -20.63 -9.10 -28.76
C PHE A 63 -19.93 -10.47 -28.79
N SER A 64 -18.88 -10.65 -29.59
CA SER A 64 -18.20 -11.93 -29.76
C SER A 64 -17.42 -12.38 -28.50
N PRO A 65 -17.20 -13.70 -28.32
CA PRO A 65 -16.31 -14.24 -27.29
C PRO A 65 -14.82 -13.82 -27.39
N LEU A 66 -14.39 -13.16 -28.48
CA LEU A 66 -13.03 -12.58 -28.55
C LEU A 66 -12.83 -11.41 -27.59
N VAL A 67 -13.92 -10.73 -27.22
CA VAL A 67 -13.91 -9.48 -26.45
C VAL A 67 -13.72 -9.80 -24.96
N GLY A 68 -12.50 -9.62 -24.48
CA GLY A 68 -12.13 -9.85 -23.08
C GLY A 68 -12.56 -8.71 -22.13
N ALA A 69 -12.68 -7.49 -22.64
CA ALA A 69 -13.27 -6.36 -21.91
C ALA A 69 -14.10 -5.47 -22.83
N ARG A 70 -15.17 -4.86 -22.30
CA ARG A 70 -16.13 -4.02 -23.04
C ARG A 70 -16.62 -2.88 -22.15
N SER A 71 -16.70 -1.68 -22.70
CA SER A 71 -17.41 -0.53 -22.14
C SER A 71 -18.57 -0.11 -23.06
N SER A 72 -19.16 1.05 -22.81
CA SER A 72 -20.10 1.70 -23.75
C SER A 72 -19.42 2.36 -24.95
N SER A 73 -18.11 2.59 -24.90
CA SER A 73 -17.32 3.33 -25.91
C SER A 73 -16.28 2.48 -26.65
N GLU A 74 -15.85 1.33 -26.11
CA GLU A 74 -14.77 0.51 -26.66
C GLU A 74 -14.91 -0.99 -26.32
N VAL A 75 -14.29 -1.83 -27.14
CA VAL A 75 -14.02 -3.25 -26.83
C VAL A 75 -12.53 -3.55 -26.93
N ILE A 76 -12.04 -4.44 -26.08
CA ILE A 76 -10.66 -4.92 -26.04
C ILE A 76 -10.69 -6.45 -26.24
N PHE A 77 -9.92 -6.94 -27.20
CA PHE A 77 -9.82 -8.39 -27.45
C PHE A 77 -8.90 -9.07 -26.41
N HIS A 78 -9.14 -10.36 -26.16
CA HIS A 78 -8.18 -11.20 -25.43
C HIS A 78 -6.80 -11.15 -26.12
N ALA A 79 -5.73 -10.93 -25.35
CA ALA A 79 -4.42 -10.54 -25.90
C ALA A 79 -3.78 -11.62 -26.80
N GLY A 80 -3.88 -12.89 -26.42
CA GLY A 80 -3.45 -14.03 -27.23
C GLY A 80 -4.36 -14.27 -28.43
N ALA A 81 -5.65 -14.00 -28.31
CA ALA A 81 -6.60 -14.10 -29.43
C ALA A 81 -6.32 -13.02 -30.50
N ALA A 82 -6.04 -11.79 -30.07
CA ALA A 82 -5.55 -10.72 -30.92
C ALA A 82 -4.21 -11.09 -31.56
N ARG A 83 -3.26 -11.67 -30.80
CA ARG A 83 -1.97 -12.11 -31.34
C ARG A 83 -2.12 -13.15 -32.45
N LEU A 84 -2.94 -14.19 -32.26
CA LEU A 84 -3.21 -15.22 -33.28
C LEU A 84 -3.78 -14.63 -34.58
N LEU A 85 -4.70 -13.66 -34.45
CA LEU A 85 -5.32 -12.97 -35.57
C LEU A 85 -4.34 -12.01 -36.28
N ALA A 86 -3.43 -11.39 -35.53
CA ALA A 86 -2.36 -10.53 -36.05
C ALA A 86 -1.26 -11.34 -36.76
N ASP A 87 -0.90 -12.51 -36.24
CA ASP A 87 0.06 -13.44 -36.87
C ASP A 87 -0.43 -13.96 -38.22
N GLU A 88 -1.73 -14.22 -38.38
CA GLU A 88 -2.31 -14.58 -39.68
C GLU A 88 -2.39 -13.39 -40.65
N LEU A 89 -2.69 -12.19 -40.15
CA LEU A 89 -2.64 -10.97 -40.95
C LEU A 89 -1.22 -10.67 -41.45
N HIS A 90 -0.20 -10.97 -40.63
CA HIS A 90 1.21 -10.87 -40.99
C HIS A 90 1.64 -11.87 -42.09
N GLY A 91 0.82 -12.89 -42.37
CA GLY A 91 1.00 -13.78 -43.53
C GLY A 91 0.77 -13.11 -44.90
N ASP A 92 0.19 -11.91 -44.93
CA ASP A 92 0.09 -11.04 -46.12
C ASP A 92 0.70 -9.67 -45.79
N ASP A 93 2.01 -9.51 -46.03
CA ASP A 93 2.76 -8.25 -45.84
C ASP A 93 2.07 -7.03 -46.46
N ALA A 94 1.40 -7.20 -47.60
CA ALA A 94 0.78 -6.10 -48.34
C ALA A 94 -0.52 -5.66 -47.66
N LEU A 95 -1.35 -6.59 -47.18
CA LEU A 95 -2.52 -6.27 -46.37
C LEU A 95 -2.11 -5.76 -44.98
N PHE A 96 -1.16 -6.42 -44.32
CA PHE A 96 -0.62 -6.05 -43.00
C PHE A 96 -0.14 -4.60 -42.97
N GLY A 97 0.67 -4.19 -43.96
CA GLY A 97 1.13 -2.81 -44.10
C GLY A 97 0.00 -1.79 -44.31
N GLN A 98 -1.05 -2.16 -45.05
CA GLN A 98 -2.23 -1.31 -45.23
C GLN A 98 -3.05 -1.17 -43.94
N VAL A 99 -3.21 -2.25 -43.17
CA VAL A 99 -3.94 -2.22 -41.89
C VAL A 99 -3.18 -1.40 -40.84
N ILE A 100 -1.85 -1.50 -40.77
CA ILE A 100 -1.04 -0.66 -39.88
C ILE A 100 -1.25 0.84 -40.18
N GLU A 101 -1.11 1.27 -41.44
CA GLU A 101 -1.30 2.68 -41.81
C GLU A 101 -2.78 3.12 -41.70
N PHE A 102 -3.74 2.22 -41.95
CA PHE A 102 -5.15 2.48 -41.70
C PHE A 102 -5.42 2.75 -40.22
N THR A 103 -4.93 1.89 -39.32
CA THR A 103 -5.10 2.02 -37.87
C THR A 103 -4.41 3.28 -37.36
N ARG A 104 -3.15 3.53 -37.76
CA ARG A 104 -2.40 4.78 -37.49
C ARG A 104 -3.11 6.05 -37.96
N ARG A 105 -3.98 5.97 -38.97
CA ARG A 105 -4.78 7.10 -39.46
C ARG A 105 -6.07 7.30 -38.68
N HIS A 106 -6.71 6.21 -38.25
CA HIS A 106 -8.01 6.25 -37.57
C HIS A 106 -7.93 6.30 -36.04
N THR A 107 -6.73 6.28 -35.46
CA THR A 107 -6.50 6.49 -34.01
C THR A 107 -5.67 7.74 -33.72
N ARG A 108 -5.65 8.73 -34.63
CA ARG A 108 -4.94 10.01 -34.44
C ARG A 108 -5.58 10.92 -33.39
N HIS A 109 -6.84 10.67 -33.04
CA HIS A 109 -7.60 11.39 -32.02
C HIS A 109 -7.42 10.84 -30.59
N TRP A 110 -6.74 9.69 -30.44
CA TRP A 110 -6.41 9.14 -29.13
C TRP A 110 -5.40 10.03 -28.40
N LEU A 111 -5.34 9.88 -27.08
CA LEU A 111 -4.39 10.61 -26.27
C LEU A 111 -2.95 10.28 -26.72
N PRO A 112 -2.00 11.24 -26.63
CA PRO A 112 -0.65 11.07 -27.17
C PRO A 112 0.09 9.83 -26.66
N GLU A 113 -0.17 9.43 -25.42
CA GLU A 113 0.28 8.20 -24.80
C GLU A 113 -0.38 6.97 -25.42
N GLU A 114 -1.72 6.82 -25.38
CA GLU A 114 -2.45 5.65 -25.91
C GLU A 114 -2.06 5.30 -27.36
N ARG A 115 -1.86 6.34 -28.19
CA ARG A 115 -1.38 6.21 -29.57
C ARG A 115 0.05 5.67 -29.65
N LEU A 116 0.93 6.04 -28.73
CA LEU A 116 2.34 5.64 -28.69
C LEU A 116 2.52 4.17 -28.23
N GLU A 117 1.65 3.63 -27.36
CA GLU A 117 1.59 2.17 -27.08
C GLU A 117 1.22 1.40 -28.32
N GLN A 118 0.22 1.87 -29.05
CA GLN A 118 -0.19 1.26 -30.31
C GLN A 118 0.91 1.34 -31.36
N ASP A 119 1.52 2.51 -31.57
CA ASP A 119 2.62 2.69 -32.51
C ASP A 119 3.82 1.79 -32.18
N LEU A 120 4.20 1.69 -30.90
CA LEU A 120 5.26 0.79 -30.43
C LEU A 120 4.95 -0.69 -30.65
N ARG A 121 3.71 -1.12 -30.36
CA ARG A 121 3.24 -2.49 -30.62
C ARG A 121 3.27 -2.82 -32.11
N LEU A 122 2.84 -1.89 -32.97
CA LEU A 122 2.83 -2.07 -34.43
C LEU A 122 4.25 -2.15 -35.01
N ASP A 123 5.18 -1.30 -34.57
CA ASP A 123 6.58 -1.37 -35.02
C ASP A 123 7.32 -2.58 -34.45
N ALA A 124 6.99 -3.03 -33.23
CA ALA A 124 7.51 -4.29 -32.67
C ALA A 124 7.02 -5.53 -33.44
N LEU A 125 5.78 -5.51 -33.96
CA LEU A 125 5.27 -6.56 -34.85
C LEU A 125 5.92 -6.55 -36.24
N ARG A 126 6.48 -5.43 -36.70
CA ARG A 126 7.27 -5.34 -37.94
C ARG A 126 8.76 -5.66 -37.76
N ASP A 127 9.18 -6.07 -36.56
CA ASP A 127 10.58 -6.16 -36.14
C ASP A 127 11.39 -4.88 -36.41
N ASN A 128 10.71 -3.72 -36.37
CA ASN A 128 11.29 -2.41 -36.67
C ASN A 128 12.03 -1.87 -35.43
N GLN A 129 13.11 -2.55 -35.05
CA GLN A 129 13.90 -2.28 -33.85
C GLN A 129 14.37 -0.82 -33.73
N ALA A 130 14.55 -0.12 -34.86
CA ALA A 130 14.88 1.30 -34.88
C ALA A 130 13.71 2.19 -34.42
N ALA A 131 12.48 1.94 -34.88
CA ALA A 131 11.30 2.67 -34.43
C ALA A 131 10.84 2.26 -33.03
N VAL A 132 10.99 0.98 -32.66
CA VAL A 132 10.76 0.53 -31.27
C VAL A 132 11.70 1.25 -30.32
N ARG A 133 13.00 1.35 -30.66
CA ARG A 133 13.96 2.16 -29.90
C ARG A 133 13.53 3.61 -29.82
N GLN A 134 13.19 4.26 -30.93
CA GLN A 134 12.77 5.67 -30.93
C GLN A 134 11.53 5.90 -30.06
N GLY A 135 10.49 5.06 -30.16
CA GLY A 135 9.29 5.20 -29.34
C GLY A 135 9.57 4.98 -27.84
N LEU A 136 10.48 4.08 -27.46
CA LEU A 136 10.92 3.94 -26.07
C LEU A 136 11.71 5.17 -25.58
N GLN A 137 12.49 5.82 -26.45
CA GLN A 137 13.17 7.09 -26.13
C GLN A 137 12.17 8.24 -26.01
N ASP A 138 11.17 8.32 -26.89
CA ASP A 138 10.08 9.30 -26.83
C ASP A 138 9.23 9.12 -25.55
N LEU A 139 9.08 7.89 -25.07
CA LEU A 139 8.44 7.59 -23.78
C LEU A 139 9.28 7.95 -22.57
N LEU A 140 10.56 7.57 -22.56
CA LEU A 140 11.49 7.97 -21.51
C LEU A 140 11.54 9.50 -21.41
N LYS A 141 11.53 10.19 -22.56
CA LYS A 141 11.41 11.63 -22.62
C LYS A 141 10.06 12.15 -22.10
N ARG A 142 8.92 11.59 -22.51
CA ARG A 142 7.60 12.02 -22.00
C ARG A 142 7.46 11.86 -20.48
N LEU A 143 7.94 10.74 -19.95
CA LEU A 143 7.91 10.47 -18.51
C LEU A 143 8.89 11.37 -17.72
N HIS A 144 9.98 11.80 -18.35
CA HIS A 144 10.94 12.78 -17.82
C HIS A 144 10.41 14.22 -17.86
N ASP A 145 9.84 14.63 -19.00
CA ASP A 145 9.33 15.98 -19.25
C ASP A 145 8.01 16.26 -18.50
N GLU A 146 7.31 15.22 -18.02
CA GLU A 146 6.04 15.38 -17.29
C GLU A 146 6.27 15.91 -15.87
N ASN A 147 5.64 17.05 -15.59
CA ASN A 147 5.79 17.78 -14.33
C ASN A 147 4.63 17.49 -13.37
N ASP A 148 3.43 17.22 -13.89
CA ASP A 148 2.26 16.84 -13.09
C ASP A 148 2.45 15.46 -12.44
N GLU A 149 2.14 15.32 -11.15
CA GLU A 149 2.38 14.07 -10.42
C GLU A 149 1.42 12.95 -10.83
N GLU A 150 0.14 13.26 -11.06
CA GLU A 150 -0.86 12.26 -11.45
C GLU A 150 -0.58 11.75 -12.87
N GLN A 151 -0.27 12.64 -13.82
CA GLN A 151 0.11 12.25 -15.17
C GLN A 151 1.45 11.51 -15.21
N ARG A 152 2.44 11.91 -14.40
CA ARG A 152 3.73 11.18 -14.29
C ARG A 152 3.54 9.77 -13.72
N ILE A 153 2.72 9.59 -12.68
CA ILE A 153 2.32 8.27 -12.15
C ILE A 153 1.56 7.46 -13.23
N ARG A 154 0.61 8.08 -13.93
CA ARG A 154 -0.20 7.45 -14.99
C ARG A 154 0.68 6.99 -16.17
N LEU A 155 1.59 7.84 -16.65
CA LEU A 155 2.60 7.50 -17.67
C LEU A 155 3.57 6.41 -17.19
N ALA A 156 3.91 6.36 -15.90
CA ALA A 156 4.76 5.32 -15.33
C ALA A 156 4.06 3.95 -15.25
N ARG A 157 2.83 3.88 -14.71
CA ARG A 157 1.99 2.66 -14.69
C ARG A 157 1.80 2.15 -16.12
N TRP A 158 1.50 3.06 -17.04
CA TRP A 158 1.30 2.77 -18.46
C TRP A 158 2.60 2.30 -19.16
N SER A 159 3.76 2.91 -18.87
CA SER A 159 5.05 2.53 -19.48
C SER A 159 5.47 1.11 -19.10
N ARG A 160 5.25 0.70 -17.83
CA ARG A 160 5.51 -0.68 -17.38
C ARG A 160 4.65 -1.70 -18.14
N ARG A 161 3.38 -1.39 -18.44
CA ARG A 161 2.52 -2.26 -19.27
C ARG A 161 3.02 -2.35 -20.71
N CYS A 162 3.42 -1.22 -21.30
CA CYS A 162 3.95 -1.19 -22.67
C CYS A 162 5.19 -2.07 -22.82
N LEU A 163 6.16 -1.91 -21.91
CA LEU A 163 7.45 -2.62 -21.93
C LEU A 163 7.28 -4.14 -22.04
N ALA A 164 6.34 -4.73 -21.30
CA ALA A 164 6.06 -6.18 -21.34
C ALA A 164 5.57 -6.67 -22.72
N THR A 165 4.95 -5.79 -23.52
CA THR A 165 4.40 -6.09 -24.85
C THR A 165 5.31 -5.75 -26.04
N VAL A 166 6.48 -5.14 -25.79
CA VAL A 166 7.40 -4.70 -26.87
C VAL A 166 8.88 -5.03 -26.65
N SER A 167 9.31 -5.26 -25.40
CA SER A 167 10.71 -5.55 -25.05
C SER A 167 10.94 -7.05 -24.93
N ASP A 168 12.05 -7.57 -25.43
CA ASP A 168 12.39 -8.99 -25.25
C ASP A 168 12.77 -9.27 -23.78
N PRO A 169 12.10 -10.18 -23.06
CA PRO A 169 12.39 -10.46 -21.65
C PRO A 169 13.71 -11.20 -21.42
N HIS A 170 14.32 -11.78 -22.46
CA HIS A 170 15.63 -12.44 -22.36
C HIS A 170 16.80 -11.53 -22.75
N ASN A 171 16.54 -10.44 -23.47
CA ASN A 171 17.55 -9.44 -23.84
C ASN A 171 16.92 -8.05 -24.04
N PRO A 172 16.45 -7.38 -22.96
CA PRO A 172 15.78 -6.09 -23.08
C PRO A 172 16.77 -5.00 -23.49
N ALA A 173 16.42 -4.19 -24.49
CA ALA A 173 17.23 -3.06 -24.95
C ALA A 173 17.54 -2.07 -23.81
N ALA A 174 18.66 -1.35 -23.89
CA ALA A 174 19.05 -0.37 -22.87
C ALA A 174 17.94 0.69 -22.62
N GLU A 175 17.27 1.12 -23.68
CA GLU A 175 16.10 2.02 -23.59
C GLU A 175 14.95 1.43 -22.77
N ALA A 176 14.70 0.12 -22.89
CA ALA A 176 13.65 -0.57 -22.14
C ALA A 176 14.01 -0.71 -20.66
N GLN A 177 15.28 -0.96 -20.35
CA GLN A 177 15.79 -1.04 -18.97
C GLN A 177 15.69 0.33 -18.27
N LEU A 178 16.11 1.40 -18.95
CA LEU A 178 16.03 2.77 -18.43
C LEU A 178 14.57 3.22 -18.22
N LEU A 179 13.68 2.98 -19.20
CA LEU A 179 12.26 3.30 -19.03
C LEU A 179 11.63 2.51 -17.88
N SER A 180 12.05 1.26 -17.65
CA SER A 180 11.60 0.46 -16.51
C SER A 180 12.08 1.03 -15.17
N GLN A 181 13.32 1.51 -15.09
CA GLN A 181 13.89 2.14 -13.89
C GLN A 181 13.17 3.46 -13.57
N PHE A 182 13.09 4.38 -14.53
CA PHE A 182 12.39 5.66 -14.36
C PHE A 182 10.92 5.44 -13.98
N ALA A 183 10.20 4.57 -14.69
CA ALA A 183 8.81 4.25 -14.36
C ALA A 183 8.64 3.53 -13.01
N THR A 184 9.66 2.85 -12.47
CA THR A 184 9.58 2.29 -11.12
C THR A 184 9.75 3.38 -10.06
N CYS A 185 10.68 4.32 -10.26
CA CYS A 185 10.91 5.44 -9.36
C CYS A 185 9.74 6.44 -9.35
N SER A 186 9.13 6.73 -10.51
CA SER A 186 7.91 7.55 -10.63
C SER A 186 6.65 6.92 -10.01
N LEU A 187 6.74 5.69 -9.46
CA LEU A 187 5.65 5.03 -8.73
C LEU A 187 5.92 4.94 -7.22
N GLY A 188 6.97 5.58 -6.70
CA GLY A 188 7.34 5.53 -5.28
C GLY A 188 7.78 4.14 -4.78
N ALA A 189 7.91 3.17 -5.68
CA ALA A 189 8.20 1.79 -5.33
C ALA A 189 9.69 1.61 -4.97
N SER A 190 9.96 1.24 -3.72
CA SER A 190 11.31 0.92 -3.24
C SER A 190 11.83 -0.39 -3.83
N SER A 191 12.30 -0.32 -5.08
CA SER A 191 13.14 -1.31 -5.78
C SER A 191 12.57 -2.73 -5.92
N VAL A 192 12.16 -3.08 -7.15
CA VAL A 192 12.37 -4.44 -7.69
C VAL A 192 13.56 -4.43 -8.67
N LEU A 193 14.70 -3.91 -8.19
CA LEU A 193 16.01 -4.31 -8.69
C LEU A 193 16.51 -5.46 -7.79
N ALA A 194 17.11 -6.49 -8.39
CA ALA A 194 17.56 -7.65 -7.62
C ALA A 194 18.67 -7.24 -6.63
N PRO A 195 18.72 -7.80 -5.40
CA PRO A 195 19.76 -7.47 -4.44
C PRO A 195 21.17 -7.66 -5.03
N GLY A 196 21.95 -6.57 -5.07
CA GLY A 196 23.27 -6.55 -5.73
C GLY A 196 23.30 -6.03 -7.17
N SER A 197 22.17 -5.63 -7.76
CA SER A 197 22.12 -4.91 -9.04
C SER A 197 22.67 -3.49 -8.91
N ALA A 198 23.87 -3.24 -9.44
CA ALA A 198 24.36 -1.87 -9.66
C ALA A 198 23.55 -1.18 -10.77
N PRO A 199 23.27 0.15 -10.67
CA PRO A 199 22.68 0.89 -11.77
C PRO A 199 23.64 0.90 -12.98
N GLN A 200 23.10 0.77 -14.18
CA GLN A 200 23.90 0.96 -15.40
C GLN A 200 24.04 2.46 -15.69
N PRO A 201 25.23 2.95 -16.10
CA PRO A 201 25.41 4.35 -16.45
C PRO A 201 24.56 4.74 -17.66
N LEU A 202 24.12 6.00 -17.70
CA LEU A 202 23.37 6.52 -18.85
C LEU A 202 24.16 6.34 -20.17
N PRO A 203 23.55 5.80 -21.24
CA PRO A 203 24.21 5.65 -22.54
C PRO A 203 24.73 6.98 -23.09
N GLU A 204 25.84 6.96 -23.83
CA GLU A 204 26.47 8.16 -24.41
C GLU A 204 25.55 8.99 -25.30
N TRP A 205 24.52 8.38 -25.91
CA TRP A 205 23.55 9.12 -26.73
C TRP A 205 22.52 9.91 -25.89
N LEU A 206 22.35 9.55 -24.62
CA LEU A 206 21.43 10.15 -23.64
C LEU A 206 22.17 11.11 -22.69
N ALA A 207 23.41 10.78 -22.33
CA ALA A 207 24.32 11.64 -21.59
C ALA A 207 24.53 12.98 -22.32
N GLY A 208 24.00 14.06 -21.76
CA GLY A 208 24.03 15.40 -22.39
C GLY A 208 22.99 15.62 -23.51
N LYS A 209 22.03 14.71 -23.71
CA LYS A 209 20.83 14.92 -24.56
C LYS A 209 19.51 14.97 -23.80
N LEU A 210 19.48 14.48 -22.56
CA LEU A 210 18.55 15.04 -21.58
C LEU A 210 18.79 16.57 -21.53
N PRO A 211 17.75 17.42 -21.45
CA PRO A 211 17.94 18.85 -21.20
C PRO A 211 18.80 19.05 -19.94
N ALA A 212 19.51 20.18 -19.86
CA ALA A 212 20.16 20.56 -18.61
C ALA A 212 19.08 20.65 -17.50
N PRO A 213 19.29 20.03 -16.32
CA PRO A 213 18.32 19.00 -15.91
C PRO A 213 17.05 19.52 -15.21
N PHE A 214 16.22 18.55 -14.78
CA PHE A 214 15.39 18.69 -13.57
C PHE A 214 16.09 19.59 -12.54
N ARG A 215 15.38 20.50 -11.83
CA ARG A 215 15.97 21.36 -10.79
C ARG A 215 16.88 20.51 -9.86
N PRO A 216 18.21 20.59 -9.97
CA PRO A 216 19.07 19.53 -9.47
C PRO A 216 19.25 19.71 -7.97
N ALA A 217 18.70 18.79 -7.19
CA ALA A 217 18.86 18.85 -5.75
C ALA A 217 20.32 18.55 -5.38
N ARG A 218 20.88 19.36 -4.48
CA ARG A 218 22.16 19.07 -3.84
C ARG A 218 21.88 18.77 -2.36
N LEU A 219 22.39 17.66 -1.86
CA LEU A 219 22.33 17.29 -0.43
C LEU A 219 23.73 16.99 0.08
N ALA A 220 24.13 17.63 1.18
CA ALA A 220 25.29 17.18 1.95
C ALA A 220 24.89 15.99 2.82
N VAL A 221 25.88 15.17 3.21
CA VAL A 221 25.63 13.89 3.90
C VAL A 221 26.59 13.73 5.06
N GLU A 222 26.02 13.44 6.24
CA GLU A 222 26.75 13.19 7.47
C GLU A 222 26.54 11.76 7.95
N LEU A 223 27.58 11.14 8.50
CA LEU A 223 27.44 9.89 9.27
C LEU A 223 27.28 10.24 10.75
N ARG A 224 26.11 9.94 11.32
CA ARG A 224 25.80 10.12 12.75
C ARG A 224 25.69 8.75 13.43
N TYR A 225 25.77 8.73 14.76
CA TYR A 225 25.49 7.53 15.57
C TYR A 225 24.22 7.76 16.38
N ASP A 226 23.22 6.91 16.19
CA ASP A 226 22.00 6.90 16.98
C ASP A 226 22.24 6.10 18.27
N ALA A 227 22.29 6.81 19.40
CA ALA A 227 22.53 6.22 20.71
C ALA A 227 21.33 5.41 21.25
N ALA A 228 20.11 5.67 20.79
CA ALA A 228 18.92 4.94 21.21
C ALA A 228 18.79 3.59 20.48
N GLN A 229 19.17 3.54 19.20
CA GLN A 229 19.20 2.32 18.39
C GLN A 229 20.55 1.59 18.38
N GLN A 230 21.62 2.19 18.91
CA GLN A 230 22.99 1.67 18.87
C GLN A 230 23.51 1.42 17.44
N ARG A 231 23.17 2.30 16.50
CA ARG A 231 23.45 2.14 15.05
C ARG A 231 24.05 3.40 14.44
N GLN A 232 24.76 3.23 13.33
CA GLN A 232 25.12 4.34 12.46
C GLN A 232 23.93 4.70 11.56
N VAL A 233 23.71 6.00 11.39
CA VAL A 233 22.64 6.58 10.56
C VAL A 233 23.26 7.62 9.65
N LEU A 234 22.96 7.51 8.35
CA LEU A 234 23.34 8.47 7.34
C LEU A 234 22.26 9.55 7.26
N HIS A 235 22.64 10.80 7.54
CA HIS A 235 21.75 11.96 7.62
C HIS A 235 21.98 12.88 6.42
N LEU A 236 20.93 13.22 5.68
CA LEU A 236 21.02 14.10 4.51
C LEU A 236 20.56 15.51 4.86
N ILE A 237 21.40 16.51 4.60
CA ILE A 237 21.23 17.89 5.08
C ILE A 237 21.44 18.91 3.96
N ALA A 238 21.10 20.17 4.25
CA ALA A 238 21.36 21.29 3.35
C ALA A 238 22.87 21.40 3.06
N PRO A 239 23.29 21.53 1.80
CA PRO A 239 24.69 21.69 1.46
C PRO A 239 25.16 23.12 1.77
N ASN A 240 26.26 23.24 2.50
CA ASN A 240 27.02 24.49 2.55
C ASN A 240 27.44 24.91 1.12
N GLN A 241 27.52 26.22 0.86
CA GLN A 241 27.68 26.75 -0.51
C GLN A 241 28.87 26.14 -1.27
N ASP A 242 30.03 26.02 -0.60
CA ASP A 242 31.25 25.37 -1.12
C ASP A 242 31.48 23.95 -0.56
N GLY A 243 30.46 23.33 0.04
CA GLY A 243 30.56 22.04 0.73
C GLY A 243 30.52 20.81 -0.20
N PRO A 244 31.08 19.67 0.23
CA PRO A 244 30.89 18.39 -0.46
C PRO A 244 29.42 17.96 -0.37
N ALA A 245 28.82 17.65 -1.51
CA ALA A 245 27.42 17.26 -1.63
C ALA A 245 27.21 16.27 -2.77
N ILE A 246 26.11 15.52 -2.69
CA ILE A 246 25.59 14.67 -3.75
C ILE A 246 24.75 15.55 -4.69
N ASP A 247 25.12 15.57 -5.97
CA ASP A 247 24.34 16.23 -7.02
C ASP A 247 23.33 15.20 -7.56
N LEU A 248 22.07 15.35 -7.16
CA LEU A 248 21.00 14.45 -7.56
C LEU A 248 20.45 14.85 -8.94
N PRO A 249 20.17 13.89 -9.85
CA PRO A 249 19.64 14.18 -11.17
C PRO A 249 18.15 14.53 -11.17
N THR A 250 17.49 14.59 -10.01
CA THR A 250 16.07 14.95 -9.84
C THR A 250 15.93 16.01 -8.75
N SER A 251 14.75 16.63 -8.66
CA SER A 251 14.30 17.33 -7.46
C SER A 251 14.14 16.35 -6.28
N LEU A 252 13.97 16.90 -5.07
CA LEU A 252 13.59 16.12 -3.89
C LEU A 252 12.06 15.85 -3.89
N PRO A 253 11.59 14.73 -3.30
CA PRO A 253 12.39 13.60 -2.82
C PRO A 253 13.01 12.78 -3.97
N ALA A 254 14.25 12.32 -3.77
CA ALA A 254 15.05 11.63 -4.80
C ALA A 254 15.37 10.18 -4.39
N ASN A 255 15.79 9.34 -5.35
CA ASN A 255 16.25 7.97 -5.07
C ASN A 255 17.77 7.89 -4.97
N LEU A 256 18.28 7.31 -3.89
CA LEU A 256 19.70 7.10 -3.61
C LEU A 256 19.95 5.64 -3.20
N HIS A 257 20.88 4.96 -3.88
CA HIS A 257 21.39 3.66 -3.47
C HIS A 257 22.44 3.83 -2.38
N VAL A 258 22.36 3.04 -1.31
CA VAL A 258 23.24 3.13 -0.14
C VAL A 258 23.81 1.74 0.16
N GLN A 259 25.15 1.62 0.19
CA GLN A 259 25.86 0.37 0.42
C GLN A 259 27.00 0.54 1.44
N GLY A 260 27.00 -0.27 2.49
CA GLY A 260 28.09 -0.34 3.48
C GLY A 260 29.12 -1.43 3.18
N ASP A 261 30.19 -1.48 3.98
CA ASP A 261 31.29 -2.44 3.85
C ASP A 261 30.81 -3.91 3.85
N GLY A 262 31.17 -4.65 2.80
CA GLY A 262 30.93 -6.10 2.69
C GLY A 262 29.47 -6.53 2.55
N GLY A 263 28.51 -5.61 2.63
CA GLY A 263 27.08 -5.88 2.48
C GLY A 263 26.55 -5.62 1.07
N GLY A 264 25.33 -6.10 0.78
CA GLY A 264 24.54 -5.63 -0.35
C GLY A 264 23.86 -4.30 -0.02
N GLY A 265 23.89 -3.34 -0.95
CA GLY A 265 23.24 -2.04 -0.76
C GLY A 265 21.76 -2.03 -1.15
N ALA A 266 21.00 -1.12 -0.54
CA ALA A 266 19.56 -0.93 -0.77
C ALA A 266 19.26 0.45 -1.40
N TRP A 267 18.07 0.60 -1.99
CA TRP A 267 17.59 1.88 -2.50
C TRP A 267 16.73 2.59 -1.45
N HIS A 268 16.96 3.88 -1.25
CA HIS A 268 16.26 4.73 -0.30
C HIS A 268 15.69 5.96 -1.02
N ILE A 269 14.47 6.35 -0.66
CA ILE A 269 13.92 7.66 -1.02
C ILE A 269 14.43 8.66 0.03
N VAL A 270 14.98 9.79 -0.42
CA VAL A 270 15.63 10.79 0.43
C VAL A 270 15.18 12.22 0.12
N SER A 271 15.00 12.98 1.18
CA SER A 271 14.69 14.41 1.24
C SER A 271 15.77 15.17 2.01
N LEU A 272 15.55 16.47 2.23
CA LEU A 272 16.19 17.19 3.34
C LEU A 272 15.82 16.52 4.68
N ASP A 273 16.77 16.47 5.61
CA ASP A 273 16.72 15.84 6.94
C ASP A 273 16.35 14.34 6.98
N SER A 274 16.40 13.66 5.83
CA SER A 274 16.21 12.21 5.74
C SER A 274 17.31 11.43 6.49
N ARG A 275 16.93 10.27 7.03
CA ARG A 275 17.79 9.37 7.81
C ARG A 275 17.75 7.96 7.22
N VAL A 276 18.92 7.40 6.94
CA VAL A 276 19.10 6.03 6.44
C VAL A 276 19.91 5.22 7.45
N GLU A 277 19.30 4.19 8.03
CA GLU A 277 20.00 3.22 8.90
C GLU A 277 21.05 2.41 8.13
N LEU A 278 22.23 2.20 8.72
CA LEU A 278 23.23 1.28 8.20
C LEU A 278 23.24 -0.05 8.99
N PRO A 279 23.34 -1.21 8.33
CA PRO A 279 23.14 -2.52 8.97
C PRO A 279 24.28 -2.97 9.91
N ALA A 280 25.42 -2.29 9.89
CA ALA A 280 26.57 -2.56 10.76
C ALA A 280 27.46 -1.31 10.89
N ALA A 281 28.40 -1.33 11.85
CA ALA A 281 29.46 -0.33 11.98
C ALA A 281 30.34 -0.31 10.72
N THR A 282 30.06 0.67 9.86
CA THR A 282 30.56 0.81 8.50
C THR A 282 31.68 1.86 8.47
N ARG A 283 32.75 1.57 7.72
CA ARG A 283 33.91 2.45 7.51
C ARG A 283 33.87 3.16 6.16
N ARG A 284 33.15 2.60 5.20
CA ARG A 284 32.89 3.17 3.87
C ARG A 284 31.44 3.02 3.49
N VAL A 285 30.79 4.12 3.15
CA VAL A 285 29.47 4.09 2.51
C VAL A 285 29.65 4.47 1.05
N LEU A 286 29.28 3.56 0.14
CA LEU A 286 29.12 3.85 -1.27
C LEU A 286 27.68 4.31 -1.51
N LEU A 287 27.54 5.43 -2.20
CA LEU A 287 26.27 6.08 -2.50
C LEU A 287 26.15 6.21 -4.02
N THR A 288 25.07 5.72 -4.62
CA THR A 288 24.90 5.75 -6.08
C THR A 288 23.57 6.38 -6.47
N THR A 289 23.60 7.39 -7.34
CA THR A 289 22.38 8.03 -7.85
C THR A 289 21.69 7.18 -8.91
N ILE A 290 20.43 7.49 -9.21
CA ILE A 290 19.64 6.83 -10.28
C ILE A 290 20.29 6.91 -11.67
N ASP A 291 21.05 7.97 -11.98
CA ASP A 291 21.83 8.09 -13.23
C ASP A 291 23.22 7.42 -13.19
N GLY A 292 23.53 6.71 -12.10
CA GLY A 292 24.71 5.86 -11.94
C GLY A 292 25.97 6.57 -11.45
N ARG A 293 25.89 7.78 -10.89
CA ARG A 293 27.07 8.48 -10.34
C ARG A 293 27.42 7.89 -8.96
N PRO A 294 28.66 7.39 -8.76
CA PRO A 294 29.11 6.92 -7.46
C PRO A 294 29.75 8.04 -6.63
N TYR A 295 29.43 8.05 -5.34
CA TYR A 295 30.05 8.87 -4.31
C TYR A 295 30.56 7.95 -3.19
N GLU A 296 31.77 8.21 -2.64
CA GLU A 296 32.35 7.44 -1.53
C GLU A 296 32.39 8.31 -0.28
N LEU A 297 31.55 8.00 0.72
CA LEU A 297 31.64 8.60 2.04
C LEU A 297 32.81 7.96 2.79
N ARG A 298 33.93 8.68 2.88
CA ARG A 298 35.09 8.32 3.68
C ARG A 298 34.98 8.98 5.05
N THR A 299 34.86 8.19 6.10
CA THR A 299 34.81 8.70 7.47
C THR A 299 36.02 8.24 8.27
N GLU A 300 36.57 9.15 9.06
CA GLU A 300 37.41 8.78 10.19
C GLU A 300 36.47 8.29 11.28
N LEU A 301 36.61 7.04 11.72
CA LEU A 301 35.84 6.54 12.86
C LEU A 301 36.48 7.05 14.15
N PRO A 302 35.71 7.39 15.18
CA PRO A 302 36.24 7.40 16.53
C PRO A 302 36.77 5.99 16.84
N ASP A 303 38.07 5.87 17.16
CA ASP A 303 38.82 4.61 17.11
C ASP A 303 38.43 3.56 18.17
N SER A 304 37.42 3.84 19.01
CA SER A 304 36.77 2.90 19.92
C SER A 304 35.40 3.43 20.36
N PRO A 305 34.49 2.57 20.88
CA PRO A 305 33.45 3.06 21.77
C PRO A 305 34.11 3.81 22.95
N PRO A 306 33.48 4.86 23.51
CA PRO A 306 34.05 5.59 24.64
C PRO A 306 34.30 4.63 25.81
N SER A 307 35.50 4.68 26.40
CA SER A 307 35.83 3.86 27.58
C SER A 307 35.00 4.28 28.80
N GLU A 308 34.93 3.41 29.80
CA GLU A 308 34.24 3.68 31.08
C GLU A 308 34.93 4.77 31.95
N ASP A 309 35.89 5.51 31.39
CA ASP A 309 36.58 6.63 32.05
C ASP A 309 35.69 7.88 32.14
N ALA A 310 34.73 7.80 33.07
CA ALA A 310 34.13 8.93 33.77
C ALA A 310 33.83 10.19 32.93
N ARG A 311 32.72 10.17 32.18
CA ARG A 311 31.96 11.41 31.95
C ARG A 311 31.46 11.92 33.31
N VAL A 312 32.25 12.79 33.95
CA VAL A 312 31.84 13.51 35.16
C VAL A 312 30.69 14.43 34.77
N LEU A 313 29.46 14.03 35.11
CA LEU A 313 28.28 14.85 34.87
C LEU A 313 28.43 16.20 35.60
N PRO A 314 28.10 17.33 34.96
CA PRO A 314 28.26 18.65 35.57
C PRO A 314 27.42 18.75 36.86
N PRO A 315 27.95 19.34 37.94
CA PRO A 315 27.31 19.28 39.24
C PRO A 315 25.94 19.99 39.25
N LEU A 316 24.90 19.22 39.54
CA LEU A 316 23.51 19.65 39.60
C LEU A 316 23.29 20.53 40.83
N THR A 317 22.87 21.78 40.64
CA THR A 317 22.53 22.66 41.78
C THR A 317 21.03 22.58 42.06
N LEU A 318 20.65 21.93 43.17
CA LEU A 318 19.27 21.83 43.65
C LEU A 318 18.93 23.06 44.52
N SER A 319 18.10 23.95 43.98
CA SER A 319 17.66 25.21 44.59
C SER A 319 16.34 25.04 45.34
N HIS A 320 16.24 25.57 46.57
CA HIS A 320 15.06 25.41 47.42
C HIS A 320 14.77 26.68 48.26
N LEU A 321 13.52 26.88 48.69
CA LEU A 321 13.21 27.91 49.69
C LEU A 321 13.61 27.44 51.09
N ALA A 322 13.69 28.36 52.05
CA ALA A 322 13.93 28.02 53.45
C ALA A 322 12.85 27.05 54.03
N GLU A 323 11.61 27.14 53.54
CA GLU A 323 10.50 26.24 53.89
C GLU A 323 10.75 24.79 53.43
N ASP A 324 11.36 24.59 52.26
CA ASP A 324 11.52 23.26 51.62
C ASP A 324 12.86 22.56 51.98
N GLN A 325 13.67 23.11 52.89
CA GLN A 325 15.05 22.66 53.14
C GLN A 325 15.16 21.19 53.57
N ALA A 326 14.17 20.66 54.30
CA ALA A 326 14.16 19.26 54.71
C ALA A 326 14.03 18.33 53.50
N GLU A 327 13.05 18.58 52.63
CA GLU A 327 12.76 17.76 51.46
C GLU A 327 13.86 17.88 50.40
N ALA A 328 14.44 19.08 50.21
CA ALA A 328 15.56 19.28 49.30
C ALA A 328 16.79 18.44 49.69
N ARG A 329 17.11 18.32 50.99
CA ARG A 329 18.20 17.43 51.47
C ARG A 329 17.91 15.97 51.17
N GLU A 330 16.70 15.55 51.48
CA GLU A 330 16.17 14.20 51.25
C GLU A 330 16.27 13.79 49.76
N ILE A 331 15.86 14.68 48.86
CA ILE A 331 15.94 14.50 47.40
C ILE A 331 17.41 14.50 46.94
N ALA A 332 18.26 15.40 47.44
CA ALA A 332 19.67 15.44 47.08
C ALA A 332 20.42 14.17 47.52
N GLU A 333 20.06 13.55 48.65
CA GLU A 333 20.57 12.23 49.02
C GLU A 333 20.08 11.12 48.09
N TRP A 334 18.81 11.14 47.66
CA TRP A 334 18.28 10.17 46.72
C TRP A 334 18.98 10.27 45.35
N LEU A 335 19.12 11.47 44.80
CA LEU A 335 19.83 11.72 43.54
C LEU A 335 21.31 11.28 43.60
N ARG A 336 22.01 11.52 44.71
CA ARG A 336 23.38 11.02 44.92
C ARG A 336 23.46 9.49 44.96
N LYS A 337 22.43 8.81 45.49
CA LYS A 337 22.32 7.34 45.44
C LYS A 337 22.08 6.80 44.01
N GLN A 338 21.60 7.65 43.09
CA GLN A 338 21.54 7.36 41.64
C GLN A 338 22.81 7.78 40.87
N GLY A 339 23.89 8.18 41.56
CA GLY A 339 25.17 8.55 40.94
C GLY A 339 25.32 10.02 40.54
N LEU A 340 24.34 10.88 40.84
CA LEU A 340 24.38 12.30 40.44
C LEU A 340 25.10 13.18 41.49
N GLY A 341 26.02 14.03 41.01
CA GLY A 341 26.69 15.03 41.85
C GLY A 341 25.78 16.22 42.15
N VAL A 342 25.14 16.24 43.33
CA VAL A 342 24.20 17.30 43.72
C VAL A 342 24.78 18.27 44.75
N ILE A 343 24.70 19.57 44.47
CA ILE A 343 24.95 20.71 45.36
C ILE A 343 23.60 21.28 45.82
N LEU A 344 23.47 21.67 47.09
CA LEU A 344 22.25 22.31 47.62
C LEU A 344 22.42 23.83 47.69
N ARG A 345 21.37 24.58 47.35
CA ARG A 345 21.36 26.05 47.45
C ARG A 345 20.03 26.57 48.00
N GLN A 346 20.09 27.43 49.02
CA GLN A 346 18.90 28.11 49.53
C GLN A 346 18.71 29.46 48.84
N GLU A 347 17.52 29.71 48.31
CA GLU A 347 17.21 30.97 47.63
C GLU A 347 17.23 32.17 48.59
N GLY A 348 17.77 33.30 48.12
CA GLY A 348 17.91 34.53 48.90
C GLY A 348 19.12 34.59 49.84
N THR A 349 20.00 33.57 49.85
CA THR A 349 21.25 33.61 50.62
C THR A 349 22.45 33.94 49.72
N SER A 350 23.32 34.85 50.18
CA SER A 350 24.51 35.31 49.43
C SER A 350 25.79 34.54 49.76
N GLU A 351 25.69 33.44 50.51
CA GLU A 351 26.83 32.58 50.80
C GLU A 351 27.14 31.69 49.60
N VAL A 352 28.23 32.04 48.90
CA VAL A 352 28.77 31.24 47.80
C VAL A 352 29.80 30.28 48.39
N GLU A 353 29.41 29.03 48.66
CA GLU A 353 30.40 27.96 48.65
C GLU A 353 30.99 27.87 47.23
N PRO A 354 32.32 27.91 47.07
CA PRO A 354 32.93 27.83 45.75
C PRO A 354 32.74 26.42 45.18
N ALA A 355 31.90 26.30 44.16
CA ALA A 355 31.79 25.07 43.39
C ALA A 355 33.19 24.65 42.87
N PRO A 356 33.50 23.35 42.83
CA PRO A 356 34.75 22.88 42.24
C PRO A 356 34.84 23.39 40.79
N ALA A 357 36.00 23.92 40.41
CA ALA A 357 36.14 24.74 39.20
C ALA A 357 35.69 23.98 37.94
N ALA A 358 34.49 24.28 37.45
CA ALA A 358 34.00 23.83 36.17
C ALA A 358 34.93 24.33 35.06
N ALA A 359 35.06 23.54 33.99
CA ALA A 359 35.82 23.97 32.82
C ALA A 359 35.22 25.27 32.25
N ALA A 360 36.07 26.21 31.84
CA ALA A 360 35.64 27.56 31.48
C ALA A 360 34.77 27.55 30.22
N GLY A 361 33.45 27.55 30.39
CA GLY A 361 32.46 27.60 29.31
C GLY A 361 31.09 26.99 29.66
N GLU A 362 31.00 26.09 30.65
CA GLU A 362 29.75 25.33 30.91
C GLU A 362 28.65 26.16 31.62
N PRO A 363 27.40 26.18 31.09
CA PRO A 363 26.26 26.82 31.77
C PRO A 363 25.81 26.03 33.00
N ALA A 364 25.80 26.69 34.16
CA ALA A 364 25.36 26.10 35.43
C ALA A 364 23.94 25.52 35.32
N ARG A 365 23.81 24.23 35.68
CA ARG A 365 22.54 23.47 35.68
C ARG A 365 21.83 23.64 37.02
N LEU A 366 20.74 24.41 37.03
CA LEU A 366 19.92 24.68 38.21
C LEU A 366 18.60 23.89 38.14
N LEU A 367 18.25 23.21 39.22
CA LEU A 367 16.97 22.53 39.37
C LEU A 367 16.26 23.13 40.59
N ARG A 368 15.16 23.86 40.39
CA ARG A 368 14.39 24.48 41.48
C ARG A 368 13.30 23.55 41.96
N VAL A 369 13.22 23.30 43.27
CA VAL A 369 12.13 22.51 43.87
C VAL A 369 10.81 23.29 43.78
N TRP A 370 9.81 22.70 43.14
CA TRP A 370 8.48 23.27 42.96
C TRP A 370 7.49 22.64 43.95
N THR A 371 7.25 23.36 45.05
CA THR A 371 6.32 23.00 46.13
C THR A 371 5.15 23.98 46.19
N HIS A 372 4.15 23.72 47.03
CA HIS A 372 3.14 24.73 47.36
C HIS A 372 3.73 26.00 48.01
N ALA A 373 4.93 25.97 48.60
CA ALA A 373 5.61 27.18 49.06
C ALA A 373 6.15 28.00 47.88
N ALA A 374 6.79 27.34 46.90
CA ALA A 374 7.22 27.97 45.65
C ALA A 374 6.03 28.56 44.86
N GLN A 375 4.93 27.81 44.72
CA GLN A 375 3.69 28.28 44.09
C GLN A 375 3.13 29.54 44.77
N ARG A 376 3.03 29.54 46.12
CA ARG A 376 2.59 30.71 46.92
C ARG A 376 3.54 31.90 46.82
N ARG A 377 4.84 31.68 46.60
CA ARG A 377 5.84 32.73 46.39
C ARG A 377 5.71 33.35 45.00
N ALA A 378 5.67 32.52 43.95
CA ALA A 378 5.51 32.96 42.57
C ALA A 378 4.25 33.85 42.38
N ALA A 379 3.14 33.44 42.99
CA ALA A 379 1.87 34.18 42.99
C ALA A 379 1.91 35.53 43.77
N ARG A 380 2.97 35.81 44.54
CA ARG A 380 3.16 37.06 45.29
C ARG A 380 4.25 37.95 44.72
N SER A 381 5.30 37.36 44.16
CA SER A 381 6.51 38.10 43.75
C SER A 381 6.48 38.63 42.31
N GLY A 382 5.70 38.04 41.41
CA GLY A 382 5.56 38.52 40.04
C GLY A 382 6.83 38.42 39.21
N SER A 383 7.14 37.20 38.73
CA SER A 383 8.34 36.88 37.93
C SER A 383 9.67 37.35 38.55
N ASP A 384 10.21 36.55 39.49
CA ASP A 384 11.64 36.61 39.82
C ASP A 384 12.43 36.37 38.51
N GLY A 385 13.14 37.39 38.03
CA GLY A 385 13.75 37.40 36.69
C GLY A 385 14.90 36.40 36.54
N LEU A 386 14.87 35.62 35.45
CA LEU A 386 15.93 34.67 35.09
C LEU A 386 17.27 35.38 34.85
N ALA A 387 18.32 34.92 35.53
CA ALA A 387 19.69 35.38 35.28
C ALA A 387 20.21 34.76 33.97
N ALA A 388 20.44 35.60 32.96
CA ALA A 388 20.90 35.17 31.63
C ALA A 388 22.15 34.28 31.72
N GLY A 389 22.14 33.16 30.97
CA GLY A 389 23.20 32.15 30.98
C GLY A 389 23.00 30.99 31.97
N THR A 390 21.97 31.03 32.84
CA THR A 390 21.62 29.90 33.72
C THR A 390 20.65 28.95 33.01
N ARG A 391 20.92 27.63 33.00
CA ARG A 391 19.93 26.64 32.55
C ARG A 391 19.13 26.15 33.74
N GLU A 392 17.88 26.61 33.84
CA GLU A 392 16.97 26.25 34.93
C GLU A 392 15.91 25.24 34.47
N ALA A 393 15.58 24.29 35.35
CA ALA A 393 14.38 23.44 35.27
C ALA A 393 13.65 23.42 36.62
N LEU A 394 12.38 23.04 36.60
CA LEU A 394 11.54 22.93 37.80
C LEU A 394 11.31 21.46 38.15
N LEU A 395 11.52 21.09 39.42
CA LEU A 395 11.29 19.76 39.96
C LEU A 395 10.03 19.76 40.82
N ARG A 396 8.89 19.31 40.28
CA ARG A 396 7.67 19.13 41.06
C ARG A 396 7.77 17.83 41.87
N ILE A 397 7.58 17.95 43.19
CA ILE A 397 7.76 16.86 44.15
C ILE A 397 6.44 16.24 44.64
N ASP A 398 5.33 16.92 44.37
CA ASP A 398 3.96 16.48 44.65
C ASP A 398 3.09 16.84 43.44
N PRO A 399 2.48 15.86 42.75
CA PRO A 399 1.64 16.11 41.57
C PRO A 399 0.35 16.89 41.87
N ALA A 400 -0.04 17.06 43.14
CA ALA A 400 -1.13 17.94 43.56
C ALA A 400 -0.76 19.44 43.51
N VAL A 401 0.53 19.78 43.37
CA VAL A 401 0.97 21.15 43.07
C VAL A 401 0.71 21.45 41.60
N GLU A 402 -0.03 22.52 41.33
CA GLU A 402 -0.30 22.98 39.95
C GLU A 402 1.01 23.39 39.25
N PRO A 403 1.13 23.17 37.92
CA PRO A 403 2.29 23.64 37.17
C PRO A 403 2.42 25.17 37.20
N PRO A 404 3.63 25.72 36.99
CA PRO A 404 3.83 27.17 36.90
C PRO A 404 3.04 27.79 35.74
N ALA A 405 2.61 29.05 35.93
CA ALA A 405 2.07 29.84 34.83
C ALA A 405 3.14 30.10 33.74
N ALA A 406 2.68 30.24 32.49
CA ALA A 406 3.56 30.45 31.33
C ALA A 406 4.55 31.61 31.57
N GLY A 407 5.84 31.34 31.34
CA GLY A 407 6.94 32.26 31.60
C GLY A 407 7.71 32.01 32.90
N TYR A 408 7.10 31.42 33.95
CA TYR A 408 7.79 31.11 35.20
C TYR A 408 8.48 29.73 35.13
N GLY A 409 9.55 29.63 34.33
CA GLY A 409 10.34 28.38 34.17
C GLY A 409 9.62 27.22 33.47
N ALA A 410 8.40 27.43 32.97
CA ALA A 410 7.50 26.40 32.43
C ALA A 410 8.02 25.63 31.20
N GLY A 411 9.18 25.99 30.63
CA GLY A 411 9.74 25.34 29.45
C GLY A 411 10.27 23.92 29.67
N LYS A 412 10.72 23.58 30.90
CA LYS A 412 11.09 22.20 31.30
C LYS A 412 10.70 21.95 32.76
N LEU A 413 9.51 21.41 32.97
CA LEU A 413 9.04 20.85 34.24
C LEU A 413 9.36 19.35 34.30
N LEU A 414 9.89 18.88 35.43
CA LEU A 414 10.21 17.49 35.70
C LEU A 414 9.40 17.03 36.93
N ASP A 415 8.66 15.94 36.81
CA ASP A 415 7.88 15.35 37.88
C ASP A 415 8.71 14.27 38.60
N LEU A 416 9.02 14.48 39.88
CA LEU A 416 9.72 13.50 40.69
C LEU A 416 8.75 12.35 41.04
N PRO A 417 9.07 11.07 40.76
CA PRO A 417 8.25 9.94 41.19
C PRO A 417 8.28 9.79 42.72
N ASP A 418 7.47 8.87 43.27
CA ASP A 418 7.49 8.55 44.71
C ASP A 418 8.80 7.86 45.12
N TRP A 419 9.81 8.69 45.31
CA TRP A 419 11.18 8.34 45.64
C TRP A 419 11.33 7.83 47.08
N ARG A 420 10.30 8.03 47.94
CA ARG A 420 10.25 7.54 49.32
C ARG A 420 9.78 6.09 49.38
N ASN A 421 8.93 5.63 48.45
CA ASN A 421 8.54 4.22 48.32
C ASN A 421 9.51 3.41 47.44
N ALA A 422 10.46 2.73 48.09
CA ALA A 422 11.55 1.95 47.46
C ALA A 422 11.15 0.74 46.58
N GLY A 423 9.87 0.57 46.26
CA GLY A 423 9.35 -0.53 45.41
C GLY A 423 9.22 -0.20 43.91
N GLN A 424 9.44 1.05 43.48
CA GLN A 424 9.14 1.51 42.11
C GLN A 424 10.41 1.74 41.26
N THR A 425 11.29 0.74 41.20
CA THR A 425 12.61 0.82 40.52
C THR A 425 12.52 1.31 39.06
N THR A 426 11.48 0.90 38.32
CA THR A 426 11.28 1.29 36.92
C THR A 426 10.97 2.79 36.74
N GLN A 427 10.20 3.39 37.65
CA GLN A 427 9.87 4.82 37.57
C GLN A 427 11.07 5.68 37.96
N ALA A 428 11.83 5.25 38.98
CA ALA A 428 13.10 5.87 39.34
C ALA A 428 14.09 5.86 38.16
N ALA A 429 14.24 4.73 37.46
CA ALA A 429 15.11 4.62 36.29
C ALA A 429 14.67 5.54 35.13
N GLY A 430 13.37 5.62 34.85
CA GLY A 430 12.82 6.52 33.82
C GLY A 430 13.08 8.00 34.14
N PHE A 431 12.86 8.42 35.38
CA PHE A 431 13.15 9.78 35.83
C PHE A 431 14.65 10.11 35.74
N VAL A 432 15.53 9.18 36.18
CA VAL A 432 16.98 9.37 36.10
C VAL A 432 17.45 9.48 34.65
N ALA A 433 16.87 8.72 33.72
CA ALA A 433 17.14 8.86 32.30
C ALA A 433 16.72 10.24 31.74
N GLN A 434 15.52 10.73 32.11
CA GLN A 434 15.03 12.06 31.71
C GLN A 434 15.90 13.20 32.28
N LEU A 435 16.36 13.08 33.53
CA LEU A 435 17.25 14.05 34.16
C LEU A 435 18.67 14.00 33.59
N HIS A 436 19.16 12.82 33.21
CA HIS A 436 20.44 12.65 32.52
C HIS A 436 20.41 13.25 31.12
N ASP A 437 19.33 13.04 30.35
CA ASP A 437 19.11 13.68 29.05
C ASP A 437 19.11 15.21 29.18
N TRP A 438 18.39 15.76 30.17
CA TRP A 438 18.40 17.21 30.46
C TRP A 438 19.77 17.78 30.84
N LEU A 439 20.62 17.00 31.53
CA LEU A 439 21.99 17.40 31.85
C LEU A 439 22.86 17.45 30.58
N VAL A 440 22.75 16.43 29.72
CA VAL A 440 23.62 16.17 28.55
C VAL A 440 23.17 16.90 27.27
N ASP A 441 21.92 17.34 27.18
CA ASP A 441 21.37 18.20 26.11
C ASP A 441 22.29 19.40 25.79
N GLU A 442 23.00 19.36 24.66
CA GLU A 442 23.84 20.46 24.16
C GLU A 442 23.09 21.36 23.15
N ALA A 443 21.96 21.94 23.55
CA ALA A 443 21.45 23.13 22.87
C ALA A 443 22.57 24.20 22.73
N PRO A 444 22.73 24.83 21.55
CA PRO A 444 23.99 25.42 21.09
C PRO A 444 24.49 26.60 21.93
N ALA A 445 25.81 26.82 21.88
CA ALA A 445 26.46 27.92 22.56
C ALA A 445 26.01 29.28 22.00
N SER A 446 25.49 30.16 22.86
CA SER A 446 25.12 31.53 22.51
C SER A 446 26.38 32.38 22.25
N GLY A 447 26.79 32.49 20.98
CA GLY A 447 28.03 33.17 20.58
C GLY A 447 27.91 33.85 19.21
N GLU A 448 27.34 35.07 19.22
CA GLU A 448 27.46 36.09 18.15
C GLU A 448 27.33 35.61 16.68
N GLU A 449 26.25 34.90 16.34
CA GLU A 449 25.75 34.97 14.96
C GLU A 449 25.24 36.38 14.69
N ALA A 450 25.94 37.13 13.83
CA ALA A 450 25.38 38.28 13.15
C ALA A 450 24.09 37.84 12.44
N PRO A 451 23.03 38.66 12.42
CA PRO A 451 21.67 38.21 12.16
C PRO A 451 21.58 37.43 10.85
N VAL A 452 21.46 36.10 10.96
CA VAL A 452 21.22 35.21 9.83
C VAL A 452 19.91 35.66 9.20
N ALA A 453 20.00 36.21 7.99
CA ALA A 453 18.81 36.67 7.30
C ALA A 453 17.85 35.47 7.15
N PRO A 454 16.56 35.60 7.50
CA PRO A 454 15.61 34.49 7.44
C PRO A 454 15.69 33.78 6.10
N SER A 455 15.42 32.47 6.06
CA SER A 455 15.60 31.68 4.83
C SER A 455 14.81 32.29 3.67
N GLU A 456 15.19 31.96 2.44
CA GLU A 456 14.47 32.49 1.28
C GLU A 456 12.98 32.10 1.34
N VAL A 457 12.67 30.87 1.80
CA VAL A 457 11.31 30.41 2.11
C VAL A 457 10.61 31.30 3.15
N GLU A 458 11.20 31.51 4.32
CA GLU A 458 10.58 32.31 5.40
C GLU A 458 10.36 33.77 4.99
N ARG A 459 11.30 34.39 4.26
CA ARG A 459 11.12 35.75 3.73
C ARG A 459 9.99 35.82 2.72
N LEU A 460 9.93 34.86 1.80
CA LEU A 460 8.89 34.80 0.78
C LEU A 460 7.51 34.58 1.40
N LEU A 461 7.39 33.70 2.40
CA LEU A 461 6.15 33.49 3.15
C LEU A 461 5.73 34.75 3.93
N ALA A 462 6.65 35.38 4.66
CA ALA A 462 6.35 36.63 5.38
C ALA A 462 5.96 37.78 4.44
N GLU A 463 6.59 37.89 3.27
CA GLU A 463 6.20 38.86 2.23
C GLU A 463 4.84 38.50 1.61
N LEU A 464 4.47 37.22 1.57
CA LEU A 464 3.15 36.77 1.11
C LEU A 464 2.04 37.01 2.13
N ASP A 465 2.36 36.99 3.43
CA ASP A 465 1.39 37.24 4.50
C ASP A 465 1.16 38.74 4.76
N ASP A 466 2.09 39.64 4.38
CA ASP A 466 1.91 41.10 4.47
C ASP A 466 0.75 41.58 3.55
N PRO A 467 -0.35 42.14 4.09
CA PRO A 467 -1.48 42.63 3.30
C PRO A 467 -1.15 43.76 2.30
N GLN A 468 0.00 44.42 2.42
CA GLN A 468 0.45 45.47 1.49
C GLN A 468 1.15 44.92 0.22
N THR A 469 1.58 43.66 0.22
CA THR A 469 2.34 43.09 -0.91
C THR A 469 1.46 43.01 -2.18
N PRO A 470 1.85 43.67 -3.29
CA PRO A 470 0.98 43.84 -4.45
C PRO A 470 0.82 42.53 -5.25
N PRO A 471 -0.32 42.32 -5.96
CA PRO A 471 -0.62 41.04 -6.62
C PRO A 471 0.45 40.48 -7.57
N PRO A 472 1.16 41.27 -8.41
CA PRO A 472 2.24 40.74 -9.24
C PRO A 472 3.40 40.16 -8.42
N ARG A 473 3.73 40.79 -7.29
CA ARG A 473 4.79 40.34 -6.39
C ARG A 473 4.41 39.05 -5.66
N ARG A 474 3.12 38.91 -5.29
CA ARG A 474 2.57 37.67 -4.72
C ARG A 474 2.66 36.47 -5.67
N LEU A 475 2.59 36.70 -6.99
CA LEU A 475 2.81 35.67 -8.01
C LEU A 475 4.29 35.28 -8.10
N GLU A 476 5.21 36.26 -8.22
CA GLU A 476 6.67 36.02 -8.19
C GLU A 476 7.09 35.20 -6.96
N ILE A 477 6.49 35.48 -5.80
CA ILE A 477 6.71 34.77 -4.55
C ILE A 477 6.24 33.31 -4.63
N GLY A 478 5.02 33.06 -5.15
CA GLY A 478 4.48 31.71 -5.32
C GLY A 478 5.29 30.87 -6.31
N ASP A 479 5.67 31.46 -7.44
CA ASP A 479 6.57 30.84 -8.42
C ASP A 479 7.93 30.50 -7.78
N ARG A 480 8.46 31.41 -6.93
CA ARG A 480 9.75 31.21 -6.26
C ARG A 480 9.71 30.13 -5.19
N LEU A 481 8.66 30.06 -4.38
CA LEU A 481 8.44 28.97 -3.42
C LEU A 481 8.32 27.61 -4.13
N ASN A 482 7.65 27.56 -5.28
CA ASN A 482 7.58 26.39 -6.16
C ASN A 482 8.94 26.02 -6.82
N GLU A 483 10.01 26.81 -6.64
CA GLU A 483 11.38 26.44 -7.04
C GLU A 483 12.19 25.76 -5.93
N ILE A 484 11.99 26.18 -4.69
CA ILE A 484 12.82 25.82 -3.53
C ILE A 484 12.12 24.92 -2.51
N GLY A 485 10.82 24.70 -2.70
CA GLY A 485 9.92 23.97 -1.80
C GLY A 485 8.97 24.90 -1.07
N ASP A 486 7.67 24.84 -1.39
CA ASP A 486 6.62 25.54 -0.65
C ASP A 486 6.15 24.64 0.51
N PRO A 487 6.34 25.02 1.78
CA PRO A 487 5.96 24.19 2.92
C PRO A 487 4.45 24.26 3.23
N ARG A 488 3.65 25.05 2.50
CA ARG A 488 2.24 25.27 2.81
C ARG A 488 1.34 24.15 2.28
N PRO A 489 0.50 23.52 3.13
CA PRO A 489 -0.41 22.47 2.69
C PRO A 489 -1.41 22.94 1.62
N GLY A 490 -1.42 22.29 0.45
CA GLY A 490 -2.52 22.37 -0.52
C GLY A 490 -2.45 23.49 -1.58
N VAL A 491 -1.28 24.09 -1.82
CA VAL A 491 -1.10 25.08 -2.90
C VAL A 491 -0.99 24.37 -4.25
N GLY A 492 -2.15 24.06 -4.87
CA GLY A 492 -2.24 23.29 -6.11
C GLY A 492 -3.61 23.31 -6.78
N VAL A 493 -4.17 24.52 -7.00
CA VAL A 493 -5.43 24.80 -7.73
C VAL A 493 -6.70 24.07 -7.23
N ARG A 494 -7.50 24.79 -6.43
CA ARG A 494 -8.95 24.57 -6.24
C ARG A 494 -9.73 25.19 -7.44
N GLU A 495 -11.03 24.98 -7.66
CA GLU A 495 -12.13 25.08 -6.69
C GLU A 495 -13.53 24.61 -7.20
N LEU A 496 -14.49 24.60 -6.26
CA LEU A 496 -15.98 24.53 -6.32
C LEU A 496 -16.55 23.10 -6.08
N VAL A 497 -17.66 22.84 -5.36
CA VAL A 497 -18.60 23.62 -4.48
C VAL A 497 -19.51 22.58 -3.75
N VAL A 498 -20.01 22.70 -2.51
CA VAL A 498 -19.65 23.50 -1.31
C VAL A 498 -20.40 22.94 -0.06
N GLU A 499 -19.82 23.06 1.15
CA GLU A 499 -20.43 22.89 2.51
C GLU A 499 -21.07 21.51 2.89
N GLU A 500 -21.21 21.11 4.17
CA GLU A 500 -21.08 21.79 5.48
C GLU A 500 -19.88 21.27 6.35
N PRO A 501 -19.47 21.98 7.43
CA PRO A 501 -18.29 21.63 8.25
C PRO A 501 -18.55 20.69 9.44
N LEU A 502 -17.55 19.86 9.79
CA LEU A 502 -17.47 19.07 11.03
C LEU A 502 -16.36 19.60 11.99
N PRO A 503 -16.44 19.34 13.31
CA PRO A 503 -15.66 20.09 14.30
C PRO A 503 -14.29 19.49 14.67
N ALA A 504 -13.22 20.19 14.26
CA ALA A 504 -12.00 20.51 15.04
C ALA A 504 -11.25 19.40 15.83
N SER A 505 -11.50 18.12 15.55
CA SER A 505 -10.88 16.97 16.24
C SER A 505 -10.25 15.96 15.29
N GLU A 506 -10.45 16.11 13.98
CA GLU A 506 -9.98 15.20 12.94
C GLU A 506 -8.63 15.60 12.33
N GLU A 507 -8.18 16.86 12.47
CA GLU A 507 -6.95 17.36 11.84
C GLU A 507 -5.71 16.54 12.24
N THR A 508 -5.55 16.24 13.54
CA THR A 508 -4.44 15.44 14.08
C THR A 508 -4.42 14.00 13.54
N ILE A 509 -5.57 13.47 13.13
CA ILE A 509 -5.70 12.13 12.52
C ILE A 509 -5.45 12.21 11.01
N GLY A 510 -5.95 13.26 10.36
CA GLY A 510 -5.83 13.48 8.92
C GLY A 510 -4.41 13.73 8.43
N GLU A 511 -3.48 14.16 9.30
CA GLU A 511 -2.05 14.22 8.97
C GLU A 511 -1.37 12.86 9.13
N ALA A 512 -1.63 12.13 10.21
CA ALA A 512 -1.06 10.80 10.48
C ALA A 512 -1.48 9.75 9.44
N VAL A 513 -2.66 9.86 8.83
CA VAL A 513 -3.10 8.95 7.76
C VAL A 513 -2.40 9.24 6.43
N LYS A 514 -1.96 10.48 6.15
CA LYS A 514 -1.37 10.83 4.84
C LYS A 514 0.00 10.20 4.60
N SER A 515 0.78 9.95 5.66
CA SER A 515 2.13 9.38 5.62
C SER A 515 2.18 7.85 5.54
N LEU A 516 1.03 7.17 5.64
CA LEU A 516 0.94 5.72 5.49
C LEU A 516 1.13 5.27 4.02
N PRO A 517 1.61 4.03 3.77
CA PRO A 517 1.64 3.41 2.44
C PRO A 517 0.28 3.46 1.72
N GLU A 518 0.27 3.46 0.38
CA GLU A 518 -0.97 3.57 -0.42
C GLU A 518 -2.00 2.49 -0.02
N SER A 519 -1.55 1.25 0.20
CA SER A 519 -2.37 0.14 0.71
C SER A 519 -3.05 0.47 2.05
N ASP A 520 -2.30 1.04 2.98
CA ASP A 520 -2.70 1.18 4.38
C ASP A 520 -3.68 2.36 4.52
N ARG A 521 -3.50 3.41 3.70
CA ARG A 521 -4.50 4.48 3.51
C ARG A 521 -5.80 3.95 2.91
N LEU A 522 -5.70 3.11 1.88
CA LEU A 522 -6.86 2.47 1.25
C LEU A 522 -7.61 1.56 2.24
N LEU A 523 -6.92 0.83 3.11
CA LEU A 523 -7.52 0.05 4.19
C LEU A 523 -8.17 0.94 5.27
N ALA A 524 -7.48 1.99 5.72
CA ALA A 524 -8.04 2.96 6.66
C ALA A 524 -9.30 3.67 6.11
N GLU A 525 -9.43 3.81 4.78
CA GLU A 525 -10.64 4.31 4.13
C GLU A 525 -11.76 3.25 4.07
N LEU A 526 -11.45 1.95 3.90
CA LEU A 526 -12.47 0.90 3.96
C LEU A 526 -13.14 0.80 5.33
N ASP A 527 -12.38 1.03 6.41
CA ASP A 527 -12.89 1.01 7.79
C ASP A 527 -13.72 2.26 8.16
N GLN A 528 -13.88 3.24 7.26
CA GLN A 528 -14.80 4.36 7.45
C GLN A 528 -16.23 3.96 7.01
N PRO A 529 -17.26 4.15 7.87
CA PRO A 529 -18.65 3.87 7.50
C PRO A 529 -19.17 4.71 6.33
N ALA A 530 -18.61 5.91 6.12
CA ALA A 530 -18.99 6.82 5.04
C ALA A 530 -18.56 6.35 3.63
N THR A 531 -17.61 5.40 3.54
CA THR A 531 -17.05 4.96 2.25
C THR A 531 -18.11 4.20 1.44
N ILE A 532 -18.52 4.78 0.31
CA ILE A 532 -19.64 4.28 -0.52
C ILE A 532 -19.24 3.06 -1.38
N PRO A 533 -20.18 2.18 -1.78
CA PRO A 533 -19.87 0.98 -2.57
C PRO A 533 -19.05 1.20 -3.86
N PRO A 534 -19.26 2.25 -4.68
CA PRO A 534 -18.39 2.51 -5.83
C PRO A 534 -16.94 2.81 -5.44
N ARG A 535 -16.72 3.43 -4.27
CA ARG A 535 -15.37 3.69 -3.74
C ARG A 535 -14.77 2.43 -3.11
N ARG A 536 -15.56 1.61 -2.39
CA ARG A 536 -15.14 0.27 -1.91
C ARG A 536 -14.69 -0.64 -3.06
N LEU A 537 -15.38 -0.60 -4.20
CA LEU A 537 -14.98 -1.27 -5.44
C LEU A 537 -13.64 -0.74 -5.98
N ALA A 538 -13.51 0.58 -6.13
CA ALA A 538 -12.28 1.20 -6.64
C ALA A 538 -11.06 0.94 -5.72
N ILE A 539 -11.26 0.95 -4.40
CA ILE A 539 -10.25 0.55 -3.41
C ILE A 539 -9.88 -0.93 -3.60
N GLY A 540 -10.88 -1.82 -3.71
CA GLY A 540 -10.66 -3.25 -3.91
C GLY A 540 -9.86 -3.57 -5.18
N ASP A 541 -10.15 -2.91 -6.30
CA ASP A 541 -9.38 -3.06 -7.53
C ASP A 541 -7.99 -2.40 -7.43
N GLY A 542 -7.85 -1.27 -6.72
CA GLY A 542 -6.54 -0.66 -6.44
C GLY A 542 -5.62 -1.57 -5.62
N LEU A 543 -6.16 -2.21 -4.56
CA LEU A 543 -5.46 -3.25 -3.79
C LEU A 543 -5.08 -4.46 -4.65
N ALA A 544 -5.88 -4.79 -5.67
CA ALA A 544 -5.54 -5.85 -6.63
C ALA A 544 -4.37 -5.48 -7.56
N GLU A 545 -4.14 -4.19 -7.84
CA GLU A 545 -3.02 -3.69 -8.65
C GLU A 545 -1.72 -3.54 -7.84
N ILE A 546 -1.78 -3.00 -6.63
CA ILE A 546 -0.58 -2.72 -5.80
C ILE A 546 -0.14 -3.90 -4.94
N GLY A 547 -1.02 -4.89 -4.73
CA GLY A 547 -0.86 -5.98 -3.78
C GLY A 547 -1.72 -5.77 -2.54
N ASP A 548 -2.63 -6.71 -2.27
CA ASP A 548 -3.58 -6.63 -1.16
C ASP A 548 -2.94 -7.25 0.10
N PRO A 549 -2.58 -6.47 1.13
CA PRO A 549 -1.82 -6.96 2.27
C PRO A 549 -2.70 -7.60 3.34
N ARG A 550 -4.01 -7.71 3.11
CA ARG A 550 -4.96 -8.26 4.09
C ARG A 550 -4.77 -9.77 4.23
N GLN A 551 -4.59 -10.20 5.48
CA GLN A 551 -4.48 -11.61 5.83
C GLN A 551 -5.66 -12.42 5.28
N GLY A 552 -5.37 -13.55 4.65
CA GLY A 552 -6.40 -14.48 4.15
C GLY A 552 -7.01 -14.09 2.79
N VAL A 553 -6.47 -13.10 2.09
CA VAL A 553 -6.88 -12.72 0.72
C VAL A 553 -5.97 -13.34 -0.35
N GLY A 554 -4.68 -13.46 -0.04
CA GLY A 554 -3.63 -13.86 -0.99
C GLY A 554 -3.09 -15.28 -0.79
N LEU A 555 -1.78 -15.42 -1.02
CA LEU A 555 -1.00 -16.64 -0.83
C LEU A 555 0.06 -16.42 0.26
N ASP A 556 0.41 -17.49 0.97
CA ASP A 556 1.46 -17.49 1.98
C ASP A 556 2.87 -17.50 1.36
N SER A 557 3.90 -17.46 2.20
CA SER A 557 5.32 -17.49 1.80
C SER A 557 5.77 -18.80 1.12
N ARG A 558 4.89 -19.80 1.01
CA ARG A 558 5.11 -21.07 0.29
C ARG A 558 4.36 -21.12 -1.04
N GLY A 559 3.56 -20.09 -1.36
CA GLY A 559 2.66 -20.06 -2.52
C GLY A 559 1.36 -20.86 -2.32
N LEU A 560 1.03 -21.24 -1.09
CA LEU A 560 -0.24 -21.89 -0.76
C LEU A 560 -1.30 -20.83 -0.40
N PRO A 561 -2.60 -21.12 -0.55
CA PRO A 561 -3.67 -20.25 -0.09
C PRO A 561 -3.50 -19.88 1.40
N GLU A 562 -3.31 -18.60 1.69
CA GLU A 562 -3.40 -18.11 3.06
C GLU A 562 -4.90 -18.01 3.41
N ILE A 563 -5.31 -18.60 4.53
CA ILE A 563 -6.70 -18.56 5.01
C ILE A 563 -6.73 -17.97 6.41
N ASP A 564 -7.41 -16.84 6.58
CA ASP A 564 -7.76 -16.31 7.89
C ASP A 564 -8.96 -17.09 8.46
N TRP A 565 -8.75 -17.76 9.58
CA TRP A 565 -9.68 -18.71 10.19
C TRP A 565 -10.41 -18.11 11.39
N VAL A 566 -11.63 -17.64 11.16
CA VAL A 566 -12.53 -17.18 12.22
C VAL A 566 -13.09 -18.38 12.99
N GLY A 567 -12.94 -18.40 14.31
CA GLY A 567 -13.52 -19.43 15.17
C GLY A 567 -15.00 -19.18 15.45
N ILE A 568 -15.86 -20.15 15.12
CA ILE A 568 -17.30 -20.11 15.41
C ILE A 568 -17.58 -20.99 16.64
N PRO A 569 -18.04 -20.42 17.77
CA PRO A 569 -18.38 -21.19 18.96
C PRO A 569 -19.59 -22.11 18.71
N GLY A 570 -19.41 -23.39 19.03
CA GLY A 570 -20.49 -24.39 19.08
C GLY A 570 -21.46 -24.15 20.25
N GLY A 571 -22.62 -24.79 20.17
CA GLY A 571 -23.76 -24.56 21.05
C GLY A 571 -25.09 -24.64 20.29
N GLU A 572 -26.19 -24.31 20.96
CA GLU A 572 -27.49 -24.10 20.29
C GLU A 572 -27.50 -22.80 19.47
N PHE A 573 -28.28 -22.78 18.37
CA PHE A 573 -28.59 -21.57 17.61
C PHE A 573 -29.97 -21.68 16.92
N ILE A 574 -30.49 -20.53 16.46
CA ILE A 574 -31.74 -20.45 15.70
C ILE A 574 -31.47 -20.64 14.20
N TYR A 575 -31.95 -21.77 13.66
CA TYR A 575 -31.95 -22.14 12.25
C TYR A 575 -33.33 -21.92 11.61
N GLN A 576 -33.36 -21.32 10.42
CA GLN A 576 -34.56 -21.09 9.60
C GLN A 576 -35.71 -20.46 10.41
N ASP A 577 -36.92 -21.05 10.35
CA ASP A 577 -38.18 -20.57 10.94
C ASP A 577 -38.28 -20.83 12.45
N GLY A 578 -37.20 -20.55 13.20
CA GLY A 578 -37.18 -20.67 14.66
C GLY A 578 -36.76 -22.05 15.19
N GLU A 579 -36.26 -22.95 14.35
CA GLU A 579 -35.79 -24.27 14.77
C GLU A 579 -34.50 -24.15 15.60
N ARG A 580 -34.41 -24.86 16.73
CA ARG A 580 -33.17 -24.94 17.49
C ARG A 580 -32.32 -26.12 17.03
N ARG A 581 -31.14 -25.83 16.49
CA ARG A 581 -30.11 -26.84 16.17
C ARG A 581 -28.87 -26.60 17.01
N SER A 582 -28.01 -27.62 17.14
CA SER A 582 -26.77 -27.53 17.90
C SER A 582 -25.60 -28.04 17.08
N LEU A 583 -24.53 -27.25 17.05
CA LEU A 583 -23.31 -27.54 16.30
C LEU A 583 -22.10 -27.63 17.24
N ALA A 584 -21.10 -28.44 16.86
CA ALA A 584 -19.78 -28.37 17.44
C ALA A 584 -19.08 -27.04 17.08
N SER A 585 -18.02 -26.65 17.79
CA SER A 585 -17.18 -25.52 17.39
C SER A 585 -16.41 -25.86 16.11
N PHE A 586 -16.32 -24.92 15.18
CA PHE A 586 -15.58 -25.06 13.93
C PHE A 586 -14.86 -23.75 13.59
N ARG A 587 -14.00 -23.76 12.56
CA ARG A 587 -13.39 -22.55 11.99
C ARG A 587 -13.94 -22.31 10.59
N MET A 588 -14.16 -21.06 10.22
CA MET A 588 -14.62 -20.63 8.90
C MET A 588 -13.66 -19.59 8.32
N ALA A 589 -13.40 -19.65 7.01
CA ALA A 589 -12.62 -18.63 6.32
C ALA A 589 -13.33 -17.26 6.40
N ARG A 590 -12.60 -16.20 6.79
CA ARG A 590 -13.18 -14.84 6.89
C ARG A 590 -13.81 -14.38 5.58
N TYR A 591 -13.26 -14.82 4.46
CA TYR A 591 -13.65 -14.46 3.10
C TYR A 591 -14.09 -15.67 2.26
N PRO A 592 -14.85 -15.46 1.18
CA PRO A 592 -14.93 -16.41 0.07
C PRO A 592 -13.54 -16.64 -0.54
N VAL A 593 -13.30 -17.81 -1.13
CA VAL A 593 -12.02 -18.15 -1.77
C VAL A 593 -11.76 -17.21 -2.95
N THR A 594 -10.59 -16.58 -2.98
CA THR A 594 -10.22 -15.58 -3.99
C THR A 594 -9.72 -16.20 -5.31
N ASN A 595 -9.65 -15.41 -6.37
CA ASN A 595 -9.05 -15.83 -7.62
C ASN A 595 -7.59 -16.27 -7.45
N ALA A 596 -6.78 -15.55 -6.67
CA ALA A 596 -5.38 -15.90 -6.41
C ALA A 596 -5.25 -17.26 -5.69
N GLN A 597 -6.03 -17.45 -4.63
CA GLN A 597 -6.08 -18.70 -3.87
C GLN A 597 -6.52 -19.89 -4.74
N PHE A 598 -7.52 -19.71 -5.61
CA PHE A 598 -7.95 -20.75 -6.54
C PHE A 598 -6.96 -20.98 -7.68
N GLN A 599 -6.23 -19.95 -8.13
CA GLN A 599 -5.22 -20.10 -9.17
C GLN A 599 -4.05 -20.96 -8.70
N ALA A 600 -3.65 -20.88 -7.42
CA ALA A 600 -2.65 -21.79 -6.84
C ALA A 600 -3.05 -23.28 -6.95
N PHE A 601 -4.34 -23.61 -6.87
CA PHE A 601 -4.84 -24.99 -7.13
C PHE A 601 -4.72 -25.37 -8.61
N VAL A 602 -5.04 -24.46 -9.53
CA VAL A 602 -4.87 -24.68 -10.98
C VAL A 602 -3.40 -24.91 -11.33
N ASP A 603 -2.52 -24.04 -10.84
CA ASP A 603 -1.07 -24.03 -11.12
C ASP A 603 -0.35 -25.21 -10.48
N ALA A 604 -0.81 -25.70 -9.32
CA ALA A 604 -0.38 -26.96 -8.71
C ALA A 604 -0.82 -28.21 -9.51
N GLY A 605 -1.41 -28.04 -10.69
CA GLY A 605 -1.88 -29.14 -11.55
C GLY A 605 -3.23 -29.70 -11.13
N GLY A 606 -4.03 -28.96 -10.35
CA GLY A 606 -5.25 -29.41 -9.70
C GLY A 606 -6.28 -30.06 -10.61
N TYR A 607 -6.33 -29.74 -11.90
CA TYR A 607 -7.25 -30.33 -12.89
C TYR A 607 -6.64 -31.48 -13.72
N GLY A 608 -5.32 -31.65 -13.72
CA GLY A 608 -4.64 -32.48 -14.73
C GLY A 608 -4.79 -33.99 -14.55
N ASN A 609 -4.89 -34.73 -15.67
CA ASN A 609 -4.46 -36.13 -15.69
C ASN A 609 -4.18 -36.71 -17.10
N ALA A 610 -3.30 -37.72 -17.13
CA ALA A 610 -3.20 -38.77 -18.15
C ALA A 610 -2.87 -38.43 -19.64
N LYS A 611 -2.01 -37.44 -19.94
CA LYS A 611 -1.10 -37.51 -21.13
C LYS A 611 0.32 -37.05 -20.80
N ARG A 612 1.14 -37.96 -20.24
CA ARG A 612 2.58 -37.71 -20.03
C ARG A 612 3.32 -37.77 -21.37
N GLY A 613 3.91 -36.64 -21.79
CA GLY A 613 4.98 -36.65 -22.78
C GLY A 613 6.24 -37.37 -22.25
N PRO A 614 7.19 -37.82 -23.10
CA PRO A 614 8.25 -38.71 -22.65
C PRO A 614 9.30 -38.10 -21.69
N TRP A 615 9.33 -36.76 -21.56
CA TRP A 615 10.48 -36.02 -21.03
C TRP A 615 10.16 -35.04 -19.89
N GLN A 616 9.39 -35.46 -18.88
CA GLN A 616 9.26 -34.71 -17.62
C GLN A 616 9.15 -35.66 -16.41
N LYS A 617 10.27 -35.84 -15.70
CA LYS A 617 10.35 -36.52 -14.39
C LYS A 617 10.77 -35.51 -13.32
N VAL A 618 9.84 -34.66 -12.90
CA VAL A 618 9.93 -33.90 -11.65
C VAL A 618 8.93 -34.52 -10.66
N ARG A 619 9.29 -34.59 -9.38
CA ARG A 619 8.47 -35.23 -8.34
C ARG A 619 7.31 -34.31 -7.92
N ALA A 620 6.14 -34.49 -8.53
CA ALA A 620 4.89 -34.11 -7.88
C ALA A 620 4.65 -35.02 -6.66
N VAL A 621 4.14 -34.46 -5.56
CA VAL A 621 3.72 -35.17 -4.35
C VAL A 621 2.18 -35.22 -4.34
N GLY A 622 1.61 -36.39 -4.04
CA GLY A 622 0.17 -36.66 -4.18
C GLY A 622 -0.21 -37.13 -5.59
N GLN A 623 -1.22 -38.00 -5.69
CA GLN A 623 -1.71 -38.47 -6.99
C GLN A 623 -2.90 -37.61 -7.43
N THR A 624 -2.84 -37.05 -8.64
CA THR A 624 -3.79 -36.09 -9.22
C THR A 624 -5.22 -36.61 -9.47
N ASP A 625 -5.54 -37.82 -9.02
CA ASP A 625 -6.91 -38.35 -8.94
C ASP A 625 -7.55 -38.24 -7.55
N GLU A 626 -6.75 -38.19 -6.47
CA GLU A 626 -7.24 -38.37 -5.09
C GLU A 626 -8.28 -37.31 -4.69
N TRP A 627 -8.04 -36.03 -5.02
CA TRP A 627 -9.01 -34.97 -4.73
C TRP A 627 -10.25 -34.97 -5.64
N TRP A 628 -10.20 -35.65 -6.80
CA TRP A 628 -11.34 -35.80 -7.73
C TRP A 628 -12.14 -37.09 -7.54
N GLN A 629 -11.77 -37.95 -6.58
CA GLN A 629 -12.45 -39.22 -6.36
C GLN A 629 -13.96 -39.04 -6.14
N ASP A 630 -14.79 -39.74 -6.90
CA ASP A 630 -16.26 -39.68 -6.85
C ASP A 630 -16.86 -38.28 -7.15
N LEU A 631 -16.10 -37.43 -7.86
CA LEU A 631 -16.54 -36.13 -8.39
C LEU A 631 -16.56 -36.14 -9.92
N LYS A 632 -17.34 -35.23 -10.53
CA LYS A 632 -17.21 -34.92 -11.96
C LYS A 632 -16.06 -33.92 -12.14
N ARG A 633 -15.16 -34.17 -13.09
CA ARG A 633 -14.03 -33.28 -13.40
C ARG A 633 -14.31 -32.49 -14.70
N PRO A 634 -14.70 -31.20 -14.63
CA PRO A 634 -14.81 -30.35 -15.80
C PRO A 634 -13.45 -29.76 -16.23
N GLU A 635 -13.39 -29.17 -17.42
CA GLU A 635 -12.23 -28.36 -17.86
C GLU A 635 -12.22 -27.00 -17.13
N PRO A 636 -11.07 -26.50 -16.66
CA PRO A 636 -11.01 -25.25 -15.87
C PRO A 636 -11.47 -24.05 -16.70
N GLN A 637 -12.36 -23.23 -16.13
CA GLN A 637 -12.79 -21.96 -16.71
C GLN A 637 -12.24 -20.77 -15.92
N PRO A 638 -11.83 -19.67 -16.59
CA PRO A 638 -11.49 -18.42 -15.91
C PRO A 638 -12.72 -17.82 -15.24
N SER A 639 -12.51 -17.09 -14.13
CA SER A 639 -13.54 -16.21 -13.58
C SER A 639 -13.85 -15.09 -14.59
N ARG A 640 -15.13 -14.70 -14.73
CA ARG A 640 -15.52 -13.49 -15.49
C ARG A 640 -14.83 -12.22 -14.97
N TRP A 641 -14.48 -12.22 -13.69
CA TRP A 641 -13.86 -11.09 -12.99
C TRP A 641 -12.52 -11.58 -12.43
N PRO A 642 -11.39 -11.34 -13.13
CA PRO A 642 -10.13 -12.04 -12.90
C PRO A 642 -9.22 -11.43 -11.83
N GLN A 643 -9.59 -10.28 -11.25
CA GLN A 643 -8.78 -9.57 -10.24
C GLN A 643 -8.45 -10.49 -9.05
N ALA A 644 -7.19 -10.47 -8.61
CA ALA A 644 -6.61 -11.46 -7.71
C ALA A 644 -7.38 -11.66 -6.38
N ASN A 645 -7.86 -10.56 -5.79
CA ASN A 645 -8.56 -10.50 -4.51
C ASN A 645 -10.11 -10.57 -4.62
N ARG A 646 -10.68 -10.69 -5.83
CA ARG A 646 -12.12 -10.93 -6.01
C ARG A 646 -12.46 -12.42 -5.76
N PRO A 647 -13.69 -12.75 -5.30
CA PRO A 647 -14.13 -14.13 -5.15
C PRO A 647 -13.97 -14.93 -6.45
N ARG A 648 -13.52 -16.18 -6.35
CA ARG A 648 -13.51 -17.10 -7.49
C ARG A 648 -14.95 -17.41 -7.89
N THR A 649 -15.32 -17.04 -9.11
CA THR A 649 -16.60 -17.40 -9.75
C THR A 649 -16.40 -18.29 -10.98
N ASN A 650 -17.48 -18.64 -11.67
CA ASN A 650 -17.48 -19.55 -12.84
C ASN A 650 -17.01 -20.98 -12.54
N ILE A 651 -17.08 -21.40 -11.27
CA ILE A 651 -16.82 -22.78 -10.85
C ILE A 651 -18.11 -23.54 -10.52
N ASP A 652 -18.08 -24.86 -10.66
CA ASP A 652 -19.13 -25.76 -10.22
C ASP A 652 -18.88 -26.28 -8.80
N TRP A 653 -19.80 -27.10 -8.30
CA TRP A 653 -19.73 -27.63 -6.94
C TRP A 653 -18.64 -28.69 -6.77
N TYR A 654 -18.33 -29.46 -7.82
CA TYR A 654 -17.28 -30.47 -7.80
C TYR A 654 -15.89 -29.82 -7.75
N GLU A 655 -15.69 -28.72 -8.48
CA GLU A 655 -14.47 -27.91 -8.42
C GLU A 655 -14.21 -27.37 -7.01
N ALA A 656 -15.25 -26.88 -6.33
CA ALA A 656 -15.15 -26.37 -4.97
C ALA A 656 -14.75 -27.48 -3.97
N VAL A 657 -15.31 -28.68 -4.10
CA VAL A 657 -14.94 -29.85 -3.25
C VAL A 657 -13.55 -30.39 -3.58
N ALA A 658 -13.16 -30.41 -4.87
CA ALA A 658 -11.82 -30.83 -5.30
C ALA A 658 -10.73 -29.88 -4.75
N TYR A 659 -10.97 -28.57 -4.80
CA TYR A 659 -10.11 -27.57 -4.16
C TYR A 659 -9.96 -27.82 -2.66
N CYS A 660 -11.07 -28.03 -1.94
CA CYS A 660 -11.05 -28.28 -0.50
C CYS A 660 -10.22 -29.52 -0.13
N ARG A 661 -10.35 -30.61 -0.89
CA ARG A 661 -9.58 -31.85 -0.70
C ARG A 661 -8.10 -31.67 -1.01
N TRP A 662 -7.76 -30.95 -2.08
CA TRP A 662 -6.37 -30.59 -2.38
C TRP A 662 -5.76 -29.75 -1.25
N LEU A 663 -6.46 -28.72 -0.78
CA LEU A 663 -5.97 -27.85 0.29
C LEU A 663 -5.85 -28.60 1.63
N SER A 664 -6.75 -29.54 1.92
CA SER A 664 -6.63 -30.46 3.06
C SER A 664 -5.30 -31.23 3.02
N ALA A 665 -4.90 -31.72 1.84
CA ALA A 665 -3.64 -32.43 1.66
C ALA A 665 -2.40 -31.52 1.80
N GLN A 666 -2.51 -30.23 1.43
CA GLN A 666 -1.42 -29.25 1.63
C GLN A 666 -1.29 -28.80 3.10
N LEU A 667 -2.40 -28.68 3.83
CA LEU A 667 -2.45 -28.17 5.21
C LEU A 667 -2.45 -29.26 6.30
N GLY A 668 -2.53 -30.54 5.91
CA GLY A 668 -2.45 -31.68 6.83
C GLY A 668 -3.65 -31.88 7.76
N HIS A 669 -4.77 -31.20 7.50
CA HIS A 669 -6.01 -31.28 8.29
C HIS A 669 -7.25 -31.12 7.40
N GLU A 670 -8.44 -31.46 7.91
CA GLU A 670 -9.67 -31.38 7.12
C GLU A 670 -10.05 -29.93 6.79
N VAL A 671 -10.18 -29.63 5.49
CA VAL A 671 -10.79 -28.43 4.94
C VAL A 671 -11.90 -28.85 3.98
N ARG A 672 -13.09 -28.27 4.14
CA ARG A 672 -14.28 -28.61 3.34
C ARG A 672 -15.19 -27.40 3.11
N LEU A 673 -16.20 -27.58 2.27
CA LEU A 673 -17.33 -26.66 2.21
C LEU A 673 -18.09 -26.65 3.55
N PRO A 674 -18.66 -25.51 3.96
CA PRO A 674 -19.60 -25.46 5.07
C PRO A 674 -20.81 -26.33 4.77
N THR A 675 -21.38 -26.97 5.80
CA THR A 675 -22.79 -27.35 5.74
C THR A 675 -23.65 -26.08 5.75
N GLU A 676 -24.85 -26.20 5.24
CA GLU A 676 -25.85 -25.14 5.29
C GLU A 676 -26.09 -24.60 6.72
N GLU A 677 -26.05 -25.47 7.72
CA GLU A 677 -26.22 -25.09 9.13
C GLU A 677 -25.01 -24.31 9.67
N GLU A 678 -23.79 -24.72 9.33
CA GLU A 678 -22.56 -24.01 9.70
C GLU A 678 -22.49 -22.62 9.05
N TRP A 679 -22.87 -22.54 7.77
CA TRP A 679 -22.98 -21.26 7.06
C TRP A 679 -24.00 -20.34 7.75
N GLU A 680 -25.20 -20.86 8.02
CA GLU A 680 -26.27 -20.08 8.63
C GLU A 680 -25.93 -19.62 10.05
N ARG A 681 -25.33 -20.51 10.86
CA ARG A 681 -24.81 -20.21 12.20
C ARG A 681 -23.79 -19.07 12.18
N ALA A 682 -22.88 -19.05 11.20
CA ALA A 682 -21.85 -18.03 11.08
C ALA A 682 -22.41 -16.67 10.61
N ALA A 683 -23.45 -16.66 9.78
CA ALA A 683 -24.12 -15.44 9.34
C ALA A 683 -25.04 -14.86 10.45
N ARG A 684 -26.05 -15.63 10.86
CA ARG A 684 -27.14 -15.18 11.74
C ARG A 684 -26.74 -15.06 13.21
N GLY A 685 -25.64 -15.67 13.62
CA GLY A 685 -25.27 -15.83 15.03
C GLY A 685 -26.21 -16.79 15.77
N VAL A 686 -26.11 -16.84 17.11
CA VAL A 686 -27.00 -17.64 17.97
C VAL A 686 -28.46 -17.18 17.87
N GLU A 687 -28.68 -15.86 17.86
CA GLU A 687 -29.98 -15.19 17.96
C GLU A 687 -30.79 -15.11 16.64
N GLY A 688 -30.31 -15.73 15.55
CA GLY A 688 -31.08 -15.79 14.30
C GLY A 688 -31.25 -14.44 13.58
N ARG A 689 -30.22 -13.57 13.56
CA ARG A 689 -30.25 -12.26 12.86
C ARG A 689 -30.61 -12.41 11.37
N GLU A 690 -31.27 -11.41 10.79
CA GLU A 690 -31.72 -11.47 9.39
C GLU A 690 -30.58 -11.21 8.40
N TYR A 691 -29.65 -10.31 8.77
CA TYR A 691 -28.39 -10.02 8.08
C TYR A 691 -27.22 -10.25 9.05
N PRO A 692 -25.97 -10.42 8.57
CA PRO A 692 -24.82 -10.67 9.43
C PRO A 692 -24.65 -9.64 10.56
N TRP A 693 -24.87 -8.36 10.25
CA TRP A 693 -24.78 -7.23 11.19
C TRP A 693 -26.02 -7.00 12.05
N GLY A 694 -27.22 -7.45 11.65
CA GLY A 694 -28.45 -6.94 12.27
C GLY A 694 -29.78 -7.52 11.77
N LYS A 695 -30.88 -6.83 12.10
CA LYS A 695 -32.26 -7.23 11.74
C LYS A 695 -32.81 -6.52 10.50
N ALA A 696 -32.24 -5.37 10.13
CA ALA A 696 -32.63 -4.63 8.94
C ALA A 696 -31.49 -4.62 7.93
N TYR A 697 -31.83 -4.49 6.65
CA TYR A 697 -30.82 -4.12 5.66
C TYR A 697 -30.38 -2.68 5.90
N GLU A 698 -29.10 -2.40 5.65
CA GLU A 698 -28.51 -1.07 5.77
C GLU A 698 -27.69 -0.81 4.50
N SER A 699 -28.04 0.25 3.76
CA SER A 699 -27.41 0.57 2.47
C SER A 699 -25.90 0.74 2.61
N GLY A 700 -25.16 0.15 1.68
CA GLY A 700 -23.70 0.17 1.65
C GLY A 700 -23.00 -0.84 2.55
N ARG A 701 -23.71 -1.71 3.30
CA ARG A 701 -23.09 -2.81 4.08
C ARG A 701 -22.80 -4.09 3.29
N ALA A 702 -23.31 -4.22 2.07
CA ALA A 702 -23.09 -5.37 1.19
C ALA A 702 -22.96 -4.94 -0.28
N ASN A 703 -22.50 -5.85 -1.13
CA ASN A 703 -22.57 -5.73 -2.60
C ASN A 703 -23.79 -6.49 -3.12
N ILE A 704 -24.88 -5.78 -3.41
CA ILE A 704 -26.17 -6.31 -3.90
C ILE A 704 -26.76 -5.36 -4.95
N ASP A 705 -27.92 -5.69 -5.52
CA ASP A 705 -28.78 -4.71 -6.20
C ASP A 705 -29.73 -4.06 -5.17
N GLU A 706 -29.31 -2.94 -4.59
CA GLU A 706 -30.15 -2.19 -3.65
C GLU A 706 -31.34 -1.52 -4.35
N THR A 707 -31.21 -1.28 -5.67
CA THR A 707 -32.16 -0.51 -6.48
C THR A 707 -33.41 -1.32 -6.78
N PHE A 708 -33.28 -2.61 -7.09
CA PHE A 708 -34.41 -3.52 -7.34
C PHE A 708 -35.32 -3.66 -6.12
N GLY A 709 -34.73 -3.75 -4.92
CA GLY A 709 -35.48 -3.79 -3.65
C GLY A 709 -35.93 -2.43 -3.13
N ASN A 710 -35.53 -1.31 -3.76
CA ASN A 710 -35.68 0.05 -3.21
C ASN A 710 -35.17 0.16 -1.75
N THR A 711 -34.02 -0.46 -1.48
CA THR A 711 -33.36 -0.51 -0.16
C THR A 711 -32.15 0.42 -0.05
N GLY A 712 -31.80 1.06 -1.16
CA GLY A 712 -30.71 2.02 -1.31
C GLY A 712 -30.56 2.38 -2.79
N GLN A 713 -29.42 2.95 -3.16
CA GLN A 713 -29.16 3.47 -4.51
C GLN A 713 -28.01 2.77 -5.24
N TRP A 714 -27.36 1.80 -4.60
CA TRP A 714 -26.14 1.19 -5.12
C TRP A 714 -26.42 -0.14 -5.84
N TYR A 715 -25.88 -0.28 -7.04
CA TYR A 715 -25.79 -1.53 -7.78
C TYR A 715 -24.52 -1.47 -8.64
N LEU A 716 -23.63 -2.46 -8.49
CA LEU A 716 -22.27 -2.40 -9.06
C LEU A 716 -22.09 -3.27 -10.33
N GLU A 717 -23.10 -4.06 -10.70
CA GLU A 717 -23.09 -5.02 -11.83
C GLU A 717 -21.94 -6.07 -11.82
N GLN A 718 -21.19 -6.18 -10.72
CA GLN A 718 -20.02 -7.05 -10.58
C GLN A 718 -19.70 -7.37 -9.10
N PRO A 719 -19.02 -8.50 -8.81
CA PRO A 719 -18.46 -8.76 -7.49
C PRO A 719 -17.27 -7.83 -7.21
N THR A 720 -17.12 -7.45 -5.95
CA THR A 720 -16.02 -6.64 -5.43
C THR A 720 -14.86 -7.53 -4.95
N ALA A 721 -13.71 -6.94 -4.66
CA ALA A 721 -12.70 -7.62 -3.84
C ALA A 721 -13.34 -8.12 -2.53
N VAL A 722 -12.84 -9.23 -1.98
CA VAL A 722 -13.36 -9.76 -0.70
C VAL A 722 -13.15 -8.75 0.43
N GLY A 723 -14.04 -8.74 1.42
CA GLY A 723 -13.84 -8.02 2.67
C GLY A 723 -13.83 -6.50 2.60
N VAL A 724 -14.18 -5.88 1.47
CA VAL A 724 -14.23 -4.40 1.35
C VAL A 724 -15.43 -3.76 2.06
N TYR A 725 -16.25 -4.59 2.72
CA TYR A 725 -17.40 -4.21 3.54
C TYR A 725 -17.18 -4.60 5.01
N PRO A 726 -16.18 -4.06 5.75
CA PRO A 726 -15.89 -4.43 7.14
C PRO A 726 -17.12 -4.29 8.07
N HIS A 727 -17.98 -3.30 7.84
CA HIS A 727 -19.22 -3.12 8.61
C HIS A 727 -20.34 -4.12 8.25
N GLY A 728 -20.13 -4.96 7.23
CA GLY A 728 -20.99 -6.08 6.86
C GLY A 728 -20.68 -7.39 7.61
N ALA A 729 -19.75 -7.37 8.57
CA ALA A 729 -19.34 -8.56 9.33
C ALA A 729 -20.47 -9.20 10.15
N SER A 730 -20.35 -10.51 10.40
CA SER A 730 -21.08 -11.18 11.48
C SER A 730 -20.47 -10.88 12.85
N SER A 731 -21.18 -11.24 13.93
CA SER A 731 -20.72 -11.09 15.32
C SER A 731 -19.37 -11.73 15.63
N GLU A 732 -19.01 -12.78 14.90
CA GLU A 732 -17.73 -13.49 15.02
C GLU A 732 -16.64 -12.90 14.10
N GLY A 733 -16.98 -11.94 13.24
CA GLY A 733 -16.05 -11.23 12.35
C GLY A 733 -15.87 -11.84 10.96
N VAL A 734 -16.77 -12.74 10.52
CA VAL A 734 -16.78 -13.29 9.15
C VAL A 734 -17.39 -12.25 8.21
N LEU A 735 -16.78 -12.05 7.03
CA LEU A 735 -17.15 -11.02 6.05
C LEU A 735 -17.74 -11.63 4.77
N ASP A 736 -18.45 -10.78 4.01
CA ASP A 736 -19.17 -11.13 2.77
C ASP A 736 -20.23 -12.25 2.91
N LEU A 737 -20.79 -12.48 4.12
CA LEU A 737 -21.91 -13.42 4.34
C LEU A 737 -23.29 -12.83 3.93
N SER A 738 -23.29 -11.81 3.06
CA SER A 738 -24.45 -11.11 2.52
C SER A 738 -24.00 -10.38 1.26
N GLY A 739 -24.57 -10.72 0.11
CA GLY A 739 -24.18 -10.20 -1.19
C GLY A 739 -22.84 -10.74 -1.69
N ASN A 740 -22.19 -9.97 -2.59
CA ASN A 740 -21.00 -10.31 -3.35
C ASN A 740 -21.19 -11.57 -4.23
N VAL A 741 -21.14 -12.80 -3.68
CA VAL A 741 -21.36 -14.05 -4.43
C VAL A 741 -22.12 -15.10 -3.62
N TRP A 742 -22.94 -15.90 -4.31
CA TRP A 742 -23.58 -17.08 -3.71
C TRP A 742 -22.51 -18.12 -3.35
N GLU A 743 -22.64 -18.78 -2.21
CA GLU A 743 -21.64 -19.75 -1.74
C GLU A 743 -22.15 -21.19 -1.77
N TRP A 744 -21.39 -22.07 -2.43
CA TRP A 744 -21.61 -23.52 -2.41
C TRP A 744 -21.50 -24.11 -1.00
N CYS A 745 -22.61 -24.68 -0.52
CA CYS A 745 -22.63 -25.50 0.69
C CYS A 745 -22.50 -27.00 0.35
N LEU A 746 -22.08 -27.79 1.33
CA LEU A 746 -21.76 -29.21 1.16
C LEU A 746 -23.01 -30.09 0.91
N ASN A 747 -24.13 -29.80 1.58
CA ASN A 747 -25.33 -30.64 1.54
C ASN A 747 -26.23 -30.40 0.31
N LYS A 748 -27.11 -31.37 0.08
CA LYS A 748 -28.20 -31.27 -0.91
C LYS A 748 -29.33 -30.39 -0.39
N TYR A 749 -30.04 -29.73 -1.30
CA TYR A 749 -31.11 -28.79 -0.94
C TYR A 749 -32.32 -29.47 -0.32
N ASP A 750 -32.83 -30.51 -0.97
CA ASP A 750 -34.03 -31.25 -0.53
C ASP A 750 -33.70 -32.35 0.49
N ARG A 751 -32.41 -32.55 0.82
CA ARG A 751 -31.88 -33.57 1.75
C ARG A 751 -30.65 -33.02 2.51
N PRO A 752 -30.85 -32.12 3.50
CA PRO A 752 -29.75 -31.42 4.17
C PRO A 752 -28.84 -32.32 5.01
N ASP A 753 -29.34 -33.49 5.42
CA ASP A 753 -28.57 -34.58 6.04
C ASP A 753 -27.46 -35.15 5.12
N GLN A 754 -27.63 -35.04 3.79
CA GLN A 754 -26.72 -35.64 2.81
C GLN A 754 -25.54 -34.73 2.49
N ILE A 755 -24.62 -34.65 3.46
CA ILE A 755 -23.32 -33.97 3.35
C ILE A 755 -22.27 -34.74 2.53
N GLN A 756 -22.54 -35.98 2.12
CA GLN A 756 -21.59 -36.76 1.33
C GLN A 756 -21.47 -36.23 -0.11
N ALA A 757 -20.25 -36.32 -0.65
CA ALA A 757 -19.98 -36.00 -2.04
C ALA A 757 -20.38 -37.16 -2.96
N ASP A 758 -21.13 -36.84 -4.01
CA ASP A 758 -21.59 -37.82 -4.99
C ASP A 758 -21.76 -37.18 -6.37
N THR A 759 -21.83 -38.02 -7.41
CA THR A 759 -22.09 -37.60 -8.78
C THR A 759 -23.58 -37.58 -9.14
N SER A 760 -24.48 -37.60 -8.15
CA SER A 760 -25.92 -37.86 -8.37
C SER A 760 -26.59 -36.84 -9.28
N GLY A 761 -26.09 -35.60 -9.26
CA GLY A 761 -26.72 -34.46 -9.93
C GLY A 761 -27.82 -33.78 -9.10
N ASP A 762 -28.12 -34.27 -7.89
CA ASP A 762 -29.02 -33.60 -6.95
C ASP A 762 -28.56 -32.15 -6.69
N THR A 763 -29.50 -31.21 -6.65
CA THR A 763 -29.16 -29.79 -6.43
C THR A 763 -28.53 -29.57 -5.05
N ARG A 764 -27.45 -28.79 -5.02
CA ARG A 764 -26.69 -28.45 -3.81
C ARG A 764 -27.09 -27.04 -3.35
N VAL A 765 -26.96 -26.78 -2.05
CA VAL A 765 -27.39 -25.52 -1.43
C VAL A 765 -26.46 -24.38 -1.80
N LEU A 766 -27.07 -23.19 -1.98
CA LEU A 766 -26.41 -21.90 -2.12
C LEU A 766 -26.93 -20.93 -1.06
N ARG A 767 -26.02 -20.17 -0.44
CA ARG A 767 -26.31 -19.15 0.57
C ARG A 767 -25.65 -17.80 0.25
N GLY A 768 -26.11 -16.73 0.89
CA GLY A 768 -25.47 -15.40 0.87
C GLY A 768 -26.08 -14.34 -0.05
N GLY A 769 -26.79 -14.71 -1.13
CA GLY A 769 -27.12 -13.74 -2.19
C GLY A 769 -25.93 -13.47 -3.10
N SER A 770 -26.00 -12.43 -3.94
CA SER A 770 -24.85 -11.97 -4.75
C SER A 770 -25.00 -10.51 -5.15
N TRP A 771 -23.99 -9.95 -5.82
CA TRP A 771 -24.00 -8.60 -6.42
C TRP A 771 -25.22 -8.28 -7.31
N ARG A 772 -26.02 -9.28 -7.70
CA ARG A 772 -27.20 -9.16 -8.58
C ARG A 772 -28.54 -9.47 -7.91
N ASP A 773 -28.53 -9.99 -6.69
CA ASP A 773 -29.78 -10.25 -5.96
C ASP A 773 -30.08 -9.05 -5.05
N ASP A 774 -31.32 -8.91 -4.60
CA ASP A 774 -31.75 -7.80 -3.74
C ASP A 774 -31.48 -8.08 -2.25
N ALA A 775 -31.91 -7.17 -1.37
CA ALA A 775 -31.73 -7.34 0.07
C ALA A 775 -32.45 -8.59 0.60
N ASP A 776 -33.68 -8.87 0.12
CA ASP A 776 -34.41 -10.10 0.44
C ASP A 776 -33.62 -11.34 0.01
N GLY A 777 -32.94 -11.25 -1.14
CA GLY A 777 -31.99 -12.19 -1.73
C GLY A 777 -30.68 -12.40 -0.96
N ALA A 778 -30.29 -11.47 -0.08
CA ALA A 778 -29.02 -11.48 0.65
C ALA A 778 -29.15 -11.87 2.14
N ARG A 779 -30.36 -12.22 2.59
CA ARG A 779 -30.62 -12.60 3.99
C ARG A 779 -29.94 -13.89 4.41
N GLY A 780 -29.47 -13.93 5.66
CA GLY A 780 -28.72 -15.06 6.23
C GLY A 780 -29.50 -16.38 6.34
N SER A 781 -30.83 -16.34 6.26
CA SER A 781 -31.70 -17.54 6.18
C SER A 781 -32.11 -17.93 4.76
N LEU A 782 -31.81 -17.16 3.71
CA LEU A 782 -32.31 -17.48 2.38
C LEU A 782 -31.60 -18.70 1.78
N ARG A 783 -32.38 -19.72 1.40
CA ARG A 783 -31.91 -20.96 0.77
C ARG A 783 -32.10 -20.91 -0.75
N TYR A 784 -31.02 -20.87 -1.52
CA TYR A 784 -31.06 -21.05 -2.98
C TYR A 784 -30.40 -22.36 -3.40
N ARG A 785 -30.47 -22.70 -4.70
CA ARG A 785 -29.91 -23.94 -5.25
C ARG A 785 -29.54 -23.85 -6.72
N TYR A 786 -28.49 -24.57 -7.10
CA TYR A 786 -28.22 -24.93 -8.49
C TYR A 786 -27.85 -26.42 -8.59
N TYR A 787 -27.90 -26.96 -9.81
CA TYR A 787 -27.30 -28.26 -10.12
C TYR A 787 -25.78 -28.19 -9.91
N PRO A 788 -25.12 -29.26 -9.40
CA PRO A 788 -23.71 -29.22 -9.02
C PRO A 788 -22.73 -29.05 -10.18
N VAL A 789 -23.21 -29.06 -11.43
CA VAL A 789 -22.45 -28.77 -12.68
C VAL A 789 -22.61 -27.33 -13.19
N ALA A 790 -23.35 -26.47 -12.48
CA ALA A 790 -23.61 -25.11 -12.91
C ALA A 790 -22.45 -24.17 -12.56
N ARG A 791 -22.04 -23.33 -13.51
CA ARG A 791 -20.91 -22.38 -13.40
C ARG A 791 -21.33 -20.90 -13.57
N PRO A 792 -22.27 -20.37 -12.77
CA PRO A 792 -22.70 -18.99 -12.91
C PRO A 792 -21.60 -18.01 -12.44
N ASN A 793 -21.54 -16.84 -13.09
CA ASN A 793 -20.59 -15.75 -12.80
C ASN A 793 -20.92 -14.92 -11.53
N ARG A 794 -21.68 -15.53 -10.61
CA ARG A 794 -22.15 -14.94 -9.34
C ARG A 794 -22.19 -15.95 -8.20
N THR A 795 -21.55 -17.11 -8.38
CA THR A 795 -21.40 -18.15 -7.34
C THR A 795 -19.92 -18.46 -7.18
N GLY A 796 -19.47 -18.48 -5.94
CA GLY A 796 -18.18 -18.97 -5.48
C GLY A 796 -18.37 -19.92 -4.31
N PHE A 797 -17.44 -19.90 -3.35
CA PHE A 797 -17.47 -20.78 -2.18
C PHE A 797 -16.59 -20.26 -1.05
N ARG A 798 -16.77 -20.86 0.13
CA ARG A 798 -16.04 -20.58 1.36
C ARG A 798 -15.59 -21.90 2.00
N LEU A 799 -14.60 -21.82 2.88
CA LEU A 799 -14.01 -22.97 3.55
C LEU A 799 -14.41 -23.03 5.02
N VAL A 800 -14.56 -24.24 5.55
CA VAL A 800 -14.53 -24.53 6.99
C VAL A 800 -13.50 -25.60 7.33
N SER A 801 -13.02 -25.57 8.57
CA SER A 801 -12.11 -26.55 9.16
C SER A 801 -12.67 -27.03 10.50
N SER A 802 -12.65 -28.34 10.72
CA SER A 802 -13.13 -28.99 11.94
C SER A 802 -12.07 -29.04 13.06
N ALA A 803 -10.83 -28.63 12.77
CA ALA A 803 -9.70 -28.81 13.65
C ALA A 803 -9.44 -27.59 14.57
N PRO A 804 -9.32 -27.79 15.90
CA PRO A 804 -8.58 -26.85 16.74
C PRO A 804 -7.09 -27.01 16.44
N ILE A 805 -6.57 -26.25 15.47
CA ILE A 805 -5.11 -26.11 15.28
C ILE A 805 -4.56 -25.44 16.53
N ALA A 806 -3.62 -26.13 17.19
CA ALA A 806 -2.96 -25.75 18.44
C ALA A 806 -1.65 -24.97 18.19
#